data_AF-A0A0F9ZJX0-F1
#
_entry.id   AF-A0A0F9ZJX0-F1
#
_cell.length_a   1.000
_cell.length_b   1.000
_cell.length_c   1.000
_cell.angle_alpha   90.00
_cell.angle_beta   90.00
_cell.angle_gamma   90.00
#
_symmetry.space_group_name_H-M   'P 1'
#
loop_
_entity.id
_entity.type
_entity.pdbx_description
1 polymer ?
#
loop_
_entity_poly.entity_id
_entity_poly.type
_entity_poly.pdbx_seq_one_letter_code
_entity_poly.pdbx_strand_id
1 'polypeptide(L)'
;MELKRIVKEIVLVIFLLFSFVLLSRVSAYAGTIKDCECDGTTNVCSYCETFQYNGYRAEKSCNLCDDAKWDWCESDTGWVYDCCVTYRYDNSVWCEDNEGSAVCGNGVVETGEECESDSDCSSNQSCKSCDCQDNIPTCTRCTPVCPAPLSSTPPASNPTDYDFVDFASCTDTGTCVPPTEAIDCYEVVSPQPTIAFLLHPENYPTTLGFTSQTHTGAGKLVGSVDDIVNDFIPVRVLADANQFYMEATFTDTDLDIEAVYAWFTQSGNILTPQTLDLDSSAGSGYKTKGRADFGFMLHKEGGSWVPYIPYIVGDGDDLNDIWKKASYTNNVFAIKGPDGNDMVNVQIANIEDTGKQVKLKFSVSFKQNSGQNNLIANPPTEGNYNVFLMANDTFGFTPYDNYDSYPDIAAAVHSLWLTNEKIRYYNNWIDTTKDWNVDLTPPSADLGVSVDGANLKISWDLNDNLDLYGLVLDLFIDSSYKLNQLDDVEILPLTENVPYTPTEQTEIQVGHLTLGTHLYKVVGMSGKTSSSSITLDVGDNRGGIFYFKITAFDDGGNPIQASESFDLRDWMGTEGGLLYSMGGTDIAVRNFLEENGNPWIGSFIENIVSWRNIAISTELIGDKVAGNPIAPEKSPTVKSYMVRPYTVTDVGSYYSTLKSAFDSRKVGLGVIEMPVTTKLSGSLGNVGIKSMSTVNNLSVGGPANEEFVCDGSGIFFVGGDLNIYGKIRNVNANKDACIFVVQGNVYIHGTIEPKQKYEEINAYILADGELRINPDTDLNGEYDGVYINGGIHSLKGVSLKRSLQLKDRLTYPALVVDHHSKYGVLSRILFGGQVNIQKTEVGFR
;
A
#
# COMPACT_ATOMS: atom_id res chain seq x y z
N MET A 1 -36.65 45.66 -1.32
CA MET A 1 -36.73 47.11 -1.03
C MET A 1 -36.57 47.41 0.48
N GLU A 2 -36.09 46.46 1.29
CA GLU A 2 -36.25 46.54 2.76
C GLU A 2 -35.01 47.02 3.54
N LEU A 3 -33.82 46.99 2.94
CA LEU A 3 -32.58 47.42 3.62
C LEU A 3 -32.62 48.89 4.10
N LYS A 4 -33.44 49.75 3.48
CA LYS A 4 -33.68 51.14 3.91
C LYS A 4 -34.64 51.29 5.11
N ARG A 5 -35.22 50.19 5.63
CA ARG A 5 -36.09 50.20 6.82
C ARG A 5 -35.32 49.90 8.10
N ILE A 6 -34.49 48.85 8.10
CA ILE A 6 -33.71 48.40 9.28
C ILE A 6 -32.71 49.47 9.74
N VAL A 7 -32.00 50.11 8.81
CA VAL A 7 -31.05 51.21 9.08
C VAL A 7 -31.73 52.40 9.79
N LYS A 8 -33.07 52.53 9.68
CA LYS A 8 -33.82 53.64 10.26
C LYS A 8 -34.23 53.44 11.73
N GLU A 9 -34.14 52.21 12.26
CA GLU A 9 -34.50 51.89 13.64
C GLU A 9 -33.26 51.84 14.55
N ILE A 10 -32.13 51.30 14.08
CA ILE A 10 -30.87 51.25 14.85
C ILE A 10 -30.33 52.66 15.17
N VAL A 11 -30.40 53.59 14.21
CA VAL A 11 -29.99 55.00 14.42
C VAL A 11 -30.87 55.71 15.45
N LEU A 12 -32.10 55.24 15.70
CA LEU A 12 -33.02 55.83 16.66
C LEU A 12 -32.73 55.39 18.11
N VAL A 13 -32.25 54.16 18.30
CA VAL A 13 -31.87 53.63 19.63
C VAL A 13 -30.62 54.34 20.17
N ILE A 14 -29.63 54.56 19.31
CA ILE A 14 -28.36 55.23 19.68
C ILE A 14 -28.58 56.71 20.09
N PHE A 15 -29.66 57.34 19.63
CA PHE A 15 -29.96 58.75 19.92
C PHE A 15 -30.83 59.00 21.17
N LEU A 16 -31.36 57.96 21.82
CA LEU A 16 -32.28 58.07 22.96
C LEU A 16 -31.70 57.66 24.32
N LEU A 17 -30.38 57.47 24.38
CA LEU A 17 -29.55 57.44 25.60
C LEU A 17 -28.58 58.65 25.56
N PHE A 18 -29.05 59.88 25.38
CA PHE A 18 -29.50 60.74 26.50
C PHE A 18 -28.69 60.47 27.78
N SER A 19 -27.73 61.31 28.20
CA SER A 19 -27.75 62.78 28.39
C SER A 19 -28.60 63.27 29.57
N PHE A 20 -28.16 62.90 30.78
CA PHE A 20 -28.22 63.70 32.01
C PHE A 20 -26.79 63.67 32.59
N VAL A 21 -26.11 64.75 33.00
CA VAL A 21 -26.43 66.20 33.06
C VAL A 21 -25.16 67.04 32.77
N LEU A 22 -25.38 68.35 32.57
CA LEU A 22 -24.44 69.45 32.29
C LEU A 22 -23.34 69.68 33.38
N LEU A 23 -22.36 70.60 33.33
CA LEU A 23 -22.16 71.86 32.55
C LEU A 23 -20.68 72.37 32.59
N SER A 24 -20.28 73.16 31.59
CA SER A 24 -19.26 74.25 31.58
C SER A 24 -17.78 74.07 32.02
N ARG A 25 -16.91 74.14 30.99
CA ARG A 25 -15.81 75.13 30.73
C ARG A 25 -14.55 75.24 31.63
N VAL A 26 -13.47 75.58 30.93
CA VAL A 26 -12.08 75.81 31.38
C VAL A 26 -11.84 77.25 31.88
N SER A 27 -10.98 77.40 32.90
CA SER A 27 -10.11 78.57 33.10
C SER A 27 -8.88 78.19 33.92
N ALA A 28 -7.73 78.81 33.65
CA ALA A 28 -6.48 78.61 34.39
C ALA A 28 -5.93 79.94 34.94
N TYR A 29 -4.95 79.86 35.84
CA TYR A 29 -4.12 80.96 36.36
C TYR A 29 -4.81 82.08 37.16
N ALA A 30 -4.57 82.09 38.47
CA ALA A 30 -3.98 83.22 39.20
C ALA A 30 -3.59 82.74 40.61
N GLY A 31 -2.59 83.38 41.24
CA GLY A 31 -2.22 83.11 42.63
C GLY A 31 -1.88 84.40 43.39
N THR A 32 -1.95 84.36 44.71
CA THR A 32 -1.50 85.45 45.58
C THR A 32 -1.02 84.91 46.92
N ILE A 33 0.09 85.46 47.39
CA ILE A 33 0.56 85.37 48.78
C ILE A 33 -0.30 86.31 49.62
N LYS A 34 -0.65 85.93 50.87
CA LYS A 34 -0.77 86.91 51.95
C LYS A 34 -0.58 86.32 53.35
N ASP A 35 0.42 86.87 54.02
CA ASP A 35 0.58 87.25 55.44
C ASP A 35 0.13 86.31 56.58
N CYS A 36 1.01 86.26 57.59
CA CYS A 36 0.80 85.61 58.88
C CYS A 36 -0.28 86.31 59.72
N GLU A 37 -0.84 85.57 60.67
CA GLU A 37 -1.21 86.14 61.97
C GLU A 37 -0.78 85.17 63.08
N CYS A 38 -0.30 85.69 64.22
CA CYS A 38 0.33 84.94 65.30
C CYS A 38 -0.26 85.33 66.67
N ASP A 39 -0.01 84.48 67.65
CA ASP A 39 -0.33 84.64 69.08
C ASP A 39 -1.83 84.54 69.45
N GLY A 40 -2.12 84.13 70.69
CA GLY A 40 -3.46 83.74 71.13
C GLY A 40 -3.59 83.12 72.54
N THR A 41 -2.50 82.95 73.29
CA THR A 41 -2.44 82.69 74.75
C THR A 41 -3.05 81.40 75.36
N THR A 42 -2.27 80.74 76.23
CA THR A 42 -2.65 80.02 77.49
C THR A 42 -3.73 78.92 77.46
N ASN A 43 -3.53 77.64 77.86
CA ASN A 43 -2.91 76.97 79.03
C ASN A 43 -3.94 76.31 79.99
N VAL A 44 -3.62 75.09 80.44
CA VAL A 44 -3.99 74.45 81.74
C VAL A 44 -5.32 73.65 81.88
N CYS A 45 -5.15 72.32 81.82
CA CYS A 45 -5.66 71.26 82.74
C CYS A 45 -7.10 70.68 82.70
N SER A 46 -7.13 69.39 82.27
CA SER A 46 -7.51 68.20 83.07
C SER A 46 -8.97 67.91 83.47
N TYR A 47 -9.47 66.77 82.97
CA TYR A 47 -10.19 65.77 83.80
C TYR A 47 -9.93 64.34 83.26
N CYS A 48 -10.16 63.30 84.05
CA CYS A 48 -9.85 61.90 83.73
C CYS A 48 -11.04 60.96 83.99
N GLU A 49 -11.19 59.91 83.18
CA GLU A 49 -11.84 58.61 83.45
C GLU A 49 -11.40 57.65 82.30
N THR A 50 -10.55 56.64 82.52
CA THR A 50 -10.88 55.22 82.82
C THR A 50 -11.90 54.62 81.83
N PHE A 51 -11.64 53.51 81.12
CA PHE A 51 -11.30 52.12 81.53
C PHE A 51 -10.59 51.40 80.34
N GLN A 52 -9.83 50.30 80.45
CA GLN A 52 -9.17 49.59 81.56
C GLN A 52 -8.04 48.72 80.95
N TYR A 53 -6.92 48.53 81.64
CA TYR A 53 -5.79 47.71 81.16
C TYR A 53 -5.36 46.71 82.25
N ASN A 54 -5.23 45.43 81.88
CA ASN A 54 -4.65 44.38 82.73
C ASN A 54 -3.66 43.56 81.87
N GLY A 55 -2.36 43.57 82.15
CA GLY A 55 -1.72 44.36 83.21
C GLY A 55 -0.20 44.42 83.18
N TYR A 56 0.33 45.25 84.07
CA TYR A 56 1.75 45.43 84.45
C TYR A 56 2.65 45.99 83.32
N ARG A 57 2.89 47.31 83.27
CA ARG A 57 3.88 48.13 84.04
C ARG A 57 5.33 47.84 83.58
N ALA A 58 6.06 48.76 82.93
CA ALA A 58 6.60 50.07 83.39
C ALA A 58 7.83 49.90 84.31
N GLU A 59 8.92 50.69 84.23
CA GLU A 59 9.14 52.00 83.58
C GLU A 59 10.65 52.28 83.29
N LYS A 60 10.95 53.33 82.50
CA LYS A 60 12.15 54.23 82.55
C LYS A 60 13.57 53.85 82.02
N SER A 61 13.96 54.60 80.97
CA SER A 61 15.14 55.49 80.81
C SER A 61 16.63 55.02 80.95
N CYS A 62 17.36 55.22 79.84
CA CYS A 62 18.67 55.90 79.71
C CYS A 62 20.02 55.24 80.12
N ASN A 63 20.87 55.07 79.09
CA ASN A 63 22.29 55.44 78.97
C ASN A 63 23.45 54.48 79.39
N LEU A 64 24.22 54.12 78.34
CA LEU A 64 25.69 54.10 78.20
C LEU A 64 26.57 52.87 78.62
N CYS A 65 27.44 52.51 77.66
CA CYS A 65 28.79 51.91 77.73
C CYS A 65 29.01 50.45 78.22
N ASP A 66 29.07 49.55 77.22
CA ASP A 66 30.22 48.73 76.80
C ASP A 66 30.87 47.62 77.67
N ASP A 67 31.15 46.52 76.97
CA ASP A 67 32.19 45.48 77.16
C ASP A 67 32.44 44.81 78.53
N ALA A 68 31.81 43.64 78.69
CA ALA A 68 32.56 42.36 78.66
C ALA A 68 31.66 41.15 78.33
N LYS A 69 32.18 40.17 77.59
CA LYS A 69 31.56 38.83 77.41
C LYS A 69 31.63 38.01 78.71
N TRP A 70 30.66 37.13 78.96
CA TRP A 70 30.82 35.69 79.27
C TRP A 70 29.43 35.00 79.19
N ASP A 71 29.39 33.67 79.01
CA ASP A 71 28.18 32.91 78.62
C ASP A 71 27.34 32.33 79.79
N TRP A 72 26.01 32.25 79.58
CA TRP A 72 24.98 31.25 79.98
C TRP A 72 25.19 30.39 81.26
N CYS A 73 24.19 30.09 82.12
CA CYS A 73 22.74 29.96 81.88
C CYS A 73 21.86 30.09 83.17
N GLU A 74 20.54 29.88 83.02
CA GLU A 74 19.40 30.10 83.93
C GLU A 74 19.46 29.55 85.39
N SER A 75 18.96 30.31 86.36
CA SER A 75 17.66 30.08 87.07
C SER A 75 17.56 30.75 88.47
N ASP A 76 16.33 30.93 88.98
CA ASP A 76 16.04 31.70 90.21
C ASP A 76 16.39 30.99 91.54
N THR A 77 16.94 31.74 92.52
CA THR A 77 16.35 31.95 93.86
C THR A 77 17.24 32.86 94.72
N GLY A 78 16.64 33.59 95.68
CA GLY A 78 17.33 34.69 96.38
C GLY A 78 17.81 34.38 97.80
N TRP A 79 18.86 35.11 98.20
CA TRP A 79 18.99 35.74 99.52
C TRP A 79 19.08 37.26 99.26
N VAL A 80 18.14 38.10 99.75
CA VAL A 80 18.22 38.89 101.01
C VAL A 80 19.31 39.98 100.95
N TYR A 81 19.13 41.29 101.24
CA TYR A 81 18.04 42.29 101.42
C TYR A 81 18.78 43.67 101.58
N ASP A 82 18.26 44.91 101.53
CA ASP A 82 16.92 45.54 101.45
C ASP A 82 17.04 46.97 100.86
N CYS A 83 15.92 47.64 100.50
CA CYS A 83 15.88 49.07 100.16
C CYS A 83 15.02 49.91 101.13
N CYS A 84 15.67 50.54 102.11
CA CYS A 84 15.09 51.62 102.94
C CYS A 84 15.91 52.91 102.83
N VAL A 85 15.24 54.06 102.68
CA VAL A 85 15.87 55.39 102.57
C VAL A 85 15.68 56.18 103.86
N THR A 86 16.77 56.66 104.48
CA THR A 86 16.69 57.77 105.45
C THR A 86 17.98 58.59 105.54
N TYR A 87 17.84 59.90 105.83
CA TYR A 87 18.93 60.85 106.05
C TYR A 87 19.80 60.50 107.27
N ARG A 88 21.12 60.81 107.21
CA ARG A 88 21.72 61.98 107.93
C ARG A 88 23.27 62.05 107.90
N TYR A 89 23.78 63.28 107.83
CA TYR A 89 24.96 63.86 108.51
C TYR A 89 26.28 63.05 108.67
N ASP A 90 27.30 63.55 107.98
CA ASP A 90 28.49 64.22 108.59
C ASP A 90 29.85 63.48 108.69
N ASN A 91 30.90 64.31 108.51
CA ASN A 91 32.32 64.17 108.87
C ASN A 91 33.21 63.00 108.37
N SER A 92 34.13 63.35 107.46
CA SER A 92 35.56 62.92 107.42
C SER A 92 35.89 61.47 107.01
N VAL A 93 36.99 61.12 106.32
CA VAL A 93 38.38 61.63 106.30
C VAL A 93 39.05 61.44 104.91
N TRP A 94 39.73 62.49 104.43
CA TRP A 94 40.96 62.54 103.58
C TRP A 94 41.33 61.41 102.59
N CYS A 95 41.53 61.79 101.33
CA CYS A 95 42.84 61.70 100.62
C CYS A 95 42.91 62.82 99.56
N GLU A 96 44.11 63.13 99.05
CA GLU A 96 44.43 64.38 98.32
C GLU A 96 44.55 64.20 96.79
N ASP A 97 44.29 65.30 96.08
CA ASP A 97 44.77 65.77 94.77
C ASP A 97 44.91 64.81 93.54
N ASN A 98 44.24 65.21 92.46
CA ASN A 98 44.92 65.54 91.18
C ASN A 98 44.05 66.46 90.31
N GLU A 99 44.70 67.29 89.49
CA GLU A 99 44.06 68.22 88.54
C GLU A 99 43.88 67.57 87.15
N GLY A 100 42.93 68.09 86.35
CA GLY A 100 42.98 67.92 84.88
C GLY A 100 42.21 66.74 84.28
N SER A 101 40.87 66.80 84.31
CA SER A 101 40.01 66.09 83.36
C SER A 101 39.09 67.11 82.66
N ALA A 102 39.19 67.21 81.34
CA ALA A 102 38.36 68.12 80.54
C ALA A 102 36.86 67.76 80.65
N VAL A 103 35.98 68.75 80.45
CA VAL A 103 34.53 68.62 80.69
C VAL A 103 33.76 69.10 79.47
N CYS A 104 33.52 68.16 78.58
CA CYS A 104 32.80 68.36 77.33
C CYS A 104 31.42 69.02 77.51
N GLY A 105 31.14 70.05 76.73
CA GLY A 105 29.92 70.88 76.76
C GLY A 105 30.04 72.13 77.64
N ASN A 106 31.25 72.61 77.93
CA ASN A 106 31.50 73.82 78.72
C ASN A 106 31.52 75.13 77.90
N GLY A 107 31.65 75.06 76.57
CA GLY A 107 31.72 76.17 75.63
C GLY A 107 33.12 76.67 75.26
N VAL A 108 34.19 76.00 75.69
CA VAL A 108 35.59 76.30 75.38
C VAL A 108 36.36 75.00 75.12
N VAL A 109 36.94 74.84 73.92
CA VAL A 109 37.73 73.65 73.57
C VAL A 109 39.04 73.63 74.37
N GLU A 110 39.20 72.65 75.27
CA GLU A 110 40.37 72.53 76.14
C GLU A 110 41.48 71.62 75.55
N THR A 111 42.60 71.46 76.27
CA THR A 111 43.76 70.69 75.78
C THR A 111 43.53 69.19 75.93
N GLY A 112 42.83 68.61 74.97
CA GLY A 112 42.45 67.19 74.93
C GLY A 112 41.13 66.92 74.18
N GLU A 113 40.45 67.97 73.73
CA GLU A 113 39.18 67.95 72.99
C GLU A 113 39.39 68.51 71.57
N GLU A 114 38.65 68.02 70.58
CA GLU A 114 38.69 68.58 69.21
C GLU A 114 37.58 69.62 68.97
N CYS A 115 36.47 69.55 69.72
CA CYS A 115 35.30 70.40 69.53
C CYS A 115 34.45 70.55 70.78
N GLU A 116 33.63 71.59 70.82
CA GLU A 116 32.58 71.82 71.83
C GLU A 116 31.18 71.90 71.18
N SER A 117 31.14 72.13 69.87
CA SER A 117 29.94 72.30 69.07
C SER A 117 30.17 71.88 67.61
N ASP A 118 29.11 71.65 66.85
CA ASP A 118 29.19 71.38 65.40
C ASP A 118 29.87 72.52 64.61
N SER A 119 29.95 73.74 65.17
CA SER A 119 30.65 74.88 64.58
C SER A 119 32.18 74.86 64.73
N ASP A 120 32.73 74.00 65.58
CA ASP A 120 34.17 73.86 65.77
C ASP A 120 34.77 72.81 64.81
N CYS A 121 33.95 71.86 64.35
CA CYS A 121 34.34 70.82 63.40
C CYS A 121 34.32 71.29 61.93
N SER A 122 34.93 70.50 61.04
CA SER A 122 34.85 70.77 59.60
C SER A 122 33.43 70.49 59.06
N SER A 123 33.08 71.07 57.90
CA SER A 123 31.69 71.14 57.39
C SER A 123 30.95 69.81 57.16
N ASN A 124 31.66 68.68 57.27
CA ASN A 124 31.14 67.35 57.02
C ASN A 124 31.13 66.47 58.30
N GLN A 125 31.45 67.06 59.46
CA GLN A 125 31.57 66.40 60.76
C GLN A 125 30.48 66.90 61.74
N SER A 126 30.22 66.15 62.81
CA SER A 126 29.45 66.61 63.97
C SER A 126 30.23 66.37 65.26
N CYS A 127 30.07 67.26 66.23
CA CYS A 127 30.78 67.15 67.50
C CYS A 127 30.08 66.14 68.40
N LYS A 128 30.76 65.05 68.76
CA LYS A 128 30.23 64.00 69.63
C LYS A 128 31.27 63.58 70.65
N SER A 129 30.93 63.71 71.93
CA SER A 129 31.86 63.44 73.04
C SER A 129 33.17 64.22 72.93
N CYS A 130 33.10 65.44 72.38
CA CYS A 130 34.19 66.37 72.12
C CYS A 130 35.28 65.87 71.15
N ASP A 131 34.88 65.00 70.21
CA ASP A 131 35.66 64.50 69.08
C ASP A 131 34.92 64.80 67.76
N CYS A 132 35.62 65.19 66.70
CA CYS A 132 35.00 65.61 65.43
C CYS A 132 34.70 64.42 64.50
N GLN A 133 33.51 63.84 64.62
CA GLN A 133 33.16 62.61 63.91
C GLN A 133 32.53 62.89 62.53
N ASP A 134 33.06 62.25 61.48
CA ASP A 134 32.53 62.38 60.11
C ASP A 134 31.07 61.93 60.03
N ASN A 135 30.22 62.77 59.42
CA ASN A 135 28.82 62.45 59.14
C ASN A 135 28.71 61.54 57.90
N ILE A 136 29.28 60.33 57.98
CA ILE A 136 29.17 59.31 56.93
C ILE A 136 27.79 58.63 57.05
N PRO A 137 26.84 58.83 56.10
CA PRO A 137 25.64 58.03 56.08
C PRO A 137 26.00 56.57 55.75
N THR A 138 25.58 55.64 56.59
CA THR A 138 25.79 54.21 56.38
C THR A 138 25.03 53.74 55.14
N CYS A 139 25.72 53.60 54.01
CA CYS A 139 25.18 53.03 52.78
C CYS A 139 24.86 51.55 53.02
N THR A 140 23.59 51.22 53.28
CA THR A 140 23.09 49.84 53.24
C THR A 140 22.68 49.54 51.81
N ARG A 141 23.53 48.78 51.10
CA ARG A 141 23.16 48.28 49.77
C ARG A 141 21.99 47.31 49.85
N CYS A 142 21.06 47.45 48.93
CA CYS A 142 20.02 46.47 48.72
C CYS A 142 20.53 45.33 47.82
N THR A 143 19.83 44.20 47.82
CA THR A 143 20.08 43.09 46.88
C THR A 143 18.82 42.92 46.04
N PRO A 144 18.85 43.15 44.72
CA PRO A 144 17.74 42.81 43.86
C PRO A 144 17.46 41.30 43.89
N VAL A 145 16.20 40.91 43.71
CA VAL A 145 15.79 39.50 43.65
C VAL A 145 14.78 39.37 42.51
N CYS A 146 15.00 38.41 41.62
CA CYS A 146 14.06 38.14 40.53
C CYS A 146 12.70 37.69 41.08
N PRO A 147 11.58 38.25 40.60
CA PRO A 147 10.26 37.80 41.01
C PRO A 147 10.01 36.40 40.45
N ALA A 148 9.52 35.49 41.30
CA ALA A 148 9.10 34.17 40.85
C ALA A 148 8.03 34.31 39.74
N PRO A 149 8.08 33.50 38.66
CA PRO A 149 8.90 32.30 38.50
C PRO A 149 10.33 32.51 37.93
N LEU A 150 10.80 33.75 37.74
CA LEU A 150 12.12 34.00 37.13
C LEU A 150 13.29 33.68 38.08
N SER A 151 14.40 33.28 37.48
CA SER A 151 15.66 32.93 38.13
C SER A 151 16.68 34.08 38.04
N SER A 152 17.52 34.26 39.07
CA SER A 152 18.73 35.10 39.00
C SER A 152 19.98 34.33 38.57
N THR A 153 19.80 33.08 38.13
CA THR A 153 20.87 32.21 37.59
C THR A 153 20.60 31.98 36.10
N PRO A 154 21.55 32.30 35.20
CA PRO A 154 21.37 32.09 33.76
C PRO A 154 21.30 30.60 33.40
N PRO A 155 20.59 30.24 32.31
CA PRO A 155 20.52 28.86 31.83
C PRO A 155 21.90 28.35 31.36
N ALA A 156 22.16 27.06 31.56
CA ALA A 156 23.47 26.45 31.30
C ALA A 156 23.87 26.45 29.80
N SER A 157 22.88 26.51 28.91
CA SER A 157 23.03 26.89 27.51
C SER A 157 22.40 28.27 27.33
N ASN A 158 23.16 29.24 26.85
CA ASN A 158 22.83 30.67 26.99
C ASN A 158 22.62 31.37 25.61
N PRO A 159 21.51 31.12 24.91
CA PRO A 159 21.03 32.01 23.85
C PRO A 159 20.32 33.24 24.48
N THR A 160 20.38 34.38 23.79
CA THR A 160 19.80 35.66 24.25
C THR A 160 18.30 35.76 23.95
N ASP A 161 17.56 34.68 24.25
CA ASP A 161 16.14 34.50 23.95
C ASP A 161 15.30 34.28 25.23
N TYR A 162 15.96 34.29 26.40
CA TYR A 162 15.39 33.96 27.73
C TYR A 162 15.86 34.92 28.85
N ASP A 163 16.56 36.00 28.49
CA ASP A 163 17.18 36.97 29.40
C ASP A 163 16.45 38.32 29.41
N PHE A 164 16.02 38.74 30.61
CA PHE A 164 15.43 40.04 30.88
C PHE A 164 16.49 40.93 31.55
N VAL A 165 17.18 41.73 30.74
CA VAL A 165 18.25 42.63 31.19
C VAL A 165 17.71 43.71 32.14
N ASP A 166 18.43 43.97 33.24
CA ASP A 166 18.08 44.96 34.28
C ASP A 166 16.65 44.79 34.90
N PHE A 167 16.02 43.63 34.76
CA PHE A 167 14.60 43.42 35.03
C PHE A 167 14.19 43.60 36.50
N ALA A 168 15.02 43.13 37.43
CA ALA A 168 14.79 43.31 38.86
C ALA A 168 15.78 44.35 39.41
N SER A 169 15.26 45.43 40.00
CA SER A 169 16.07 46.50 40.60
C SER A 169 15.62 46.86 42.01
N CYS A 170 16.53 47.47 42.77
CA CYS A 170 16.25 47.99 44.10
C CYS A 170 17.03 49.29 44.36
N THR A 171 16.53 50.11 45.28
CA THR A 171 17.15 51.39 45.65
C THR A 171 17.82 51.29 47.01
N ASP A 172 19.06 51.72 47.11
CA ASP A 172 19.83 51.70 48.35
C ASP A 172 19.27 52.69 49.39
N THR A 173 19.37 52.36 50.68
CA THR A 173 19.06 53.32 51.76
C THR A 173 20.31 54.08 52.18
N GLY A 174 20.54 55.23 51.54
CA GLY A 174 21.66 56.14 51.82
C GLY A 174 22.03 56.98 50.60
N THR A 175 23.15 57.70 50.66
CA THR A 175 23.74 58.38 49.49
C THR A 175 24.77 57.47 48.81
N CYS A 176 24.29 56.39 48.21
CA CYS A 176 25.08 55.44 47.45
C CYS A 176 25.18 55.87 45.98
N VAL A 177 26.28 55.52 45.29
CA VAL A 177 26.52 55.88 43.87
C VAL A 177 27.02 54.65 43.10
N PRO A 178 26.29 54.16 42.08
CA PRO A 178 24.91 54.52 41.73
C PRO A 178 23.93 54.27 42.90
N PRO A 179 22.74 54.92 42.92
CA PRO A 179 21.76 54.77 44.00
C PRO A 179 20.82 53.57 43.83
N THR A 180 21.02 52.77 42.78
CA THR A 180 20.13 51.70 42.34
C THR A 180 20.99 50.55 41.83
N GLU A 181 20.77 49.36 42.36
CA GLU A 181 21.32 48.10 41.85
C GLU A 181 20.25 47.43 40.98
N ALA A 182 20.66 46.77 39.91
CA ALA A 182 19.81 45.97 39.03
C ALA A 182 20.46 44.61 38.75
N ILE A 183 19.64 43.61 38.47
CA ILE A 183 20.08 42.29 37.98
C ILE A 183 19.26 41.87 36.77
N ASP A 184 19.91 41.11 35.90
CA ASP A 184 19.26 40.34 34.87
C ASP A 184 18.47 39.19 35.51
N CYS A 185 17.31 38.90 34.94
CA CYS A 185 16.48 37.75 35.32
C CYS A 185 16.29 36.83 34.12
N TYR A 186 16.10 35.54 34.39
CA TYR A 186 16.08 34.50 33.36
C TYR A 186 14.86 33.60 33.48
N GLU A 187 14.32 33.17 32.35
CA GLU A 187 13.32 32.09 32.33
C GLU A 187 13.96 30.75 32.77
N VAL A 188 13.22 29.94 33.53
CA VAL A 188 13.67 28.59 33.91
C VAL A 188 13.37 27.64 32.77
N VAL A 189 14.38 27.38 31.94
CA VAL A 189 14.29 26.55 30.73
C VAL A 189 13.90 25.11 31.07
N SER A 190 12.75 24.67 30.54
CA SER A 190 12.24 23.29 30.64
C SER A 190 13.00 22.33 29.70
N PRO A 191 13.24 21.06 30.09
CA PRO A 191 13.71 19.99 29.21
C PRO A 191 12.77 19.71 28.02
N GLN A 192 13.14 18.78 27.14
CA GLN A 192 12.20 18.27 26.12
C GLN A 192 11.46 17.04 26.63
N PRO A 193 10.15 16.89 26.32
CA PRO A 193 9.47 15.62 26.45
C PRO A 193 10.20 14.51 25.66
N THR A 194 10.43 13.38 26.31
CA THR A 194 11.00 12.19 25.70
C THR A 194 9.97 11.44 24.85
N ILE A 195 10.40 10.75 23.79
CA ILE A 195 9.50 10.03 22.86
C ILE A 195 9.80 8.54 22.75
N ALA A 196 8.76 7.77 22.44
CA ALA A 196 8.83 6.38 22.00
C ALA A 196 7.76 6.11 20.93
N PHE A 197 8.06 5.24 19.96
CA PHE A 197 7.19 4.99 18.81
C PHE A 197 7.13 3.50 18.44
N LEU A 198 5.92 3.02 18.12
CA LEU A 198 5.64 1.65 17.70
C LEU A 198 4.71 1.64 16.48
N LEU A 199 5.07 0.84 15.49
CA LEU A 199 4.20 0.47 14.36
C LEU A 199 3.45 -0.82 14.73
N HIS A 200 2.13 -0.81 14.58
CA HIS A 200 1.27 -1.99 14.75
C HIS A 200 0.67 -2.34 13.39
N PRO A 201 1.33 -3.22 12.60
CA PRO A 201 0.87 -3.60 11.28
C PRO A 201 -0.39 -4.45 11.34
N GLU A 202 -1.08 -4.48 10.20
CA GLU A 202 -2.31 -5.20 9.97
C GLU A 202 -2.10 -6.73 9.96
N ASN A 203 -2.97 -7.43 10.68
CA ASN A 203 -2.94 -8.90 10.80
C ASN A 203 -4.01 -9.59 9.94
N TYR A 204 -4.87 -8.84 9.25
CA TYR A 204 -5.80 -9.38 8.27
C TYR A 204 -5.07 -9.61 6.93
N PRO A 205 -5.00 -10.85 6.42
CA PRO A 205 -4.46 -11.10 5.10
C PRO A 205 -5.45 -10.67 4.02
N THR A 206 -4.93 -10.19 2.90
CA THR A 206 -5.73 -9.92 1.69
C THR A 206 -6.39 -11.19 1.15
N THR A 207 -7.29 -11.08 0.16
CA THR A 207 -7.94 -12.21 -0.51
C THR A 207 -6.94 -13.23 -1.10
N LEU A 208 -5.73 -12.79 -1.41
CA LEU A 208 -4.64 -13.62 -1.93
C LEU A 208 -3.60 -14.00 -0.86
N GLY A 209 -3.87 -13.75 0.42
CA GLY A 209 -3.05 -14.20 1.54
C GLY A 209 -1.85 -13.33 1.87
N PHE A 210 -1.82 -12.07 1.42
CA PHE A 210 -0.70 -11.16 1.64
C PHE A 210 -0.86 -10.37 2.95
N THR A 211 0.23 -10.14 3.68
CA THR A 211 0.36 -9.13 4.74
C THR A 211 1.74 -8.47 4.67
N SER A 212 1.82 -7.16 4.94
CA SER A 212 3.09 -6.43 5.08
C SER A 212 3.27 -5.94 6.50
N GLN A 213 4.52 -5.81 6.96
CA GLN A 213 4.87 -5.28 8.28
C GLN A 213 5.34 -3.81 8.23
N THR A 214 5.59 -3.28 7.02
CA THR A 214 6.37 -2.05 6.81
C THR A 214 5.90 -1.20 5.62
N HIS A 215 4.90 -1.64 4.86
CA HIS A 215 4.39 -0.95 3.66
C HIS A 215 2.86 -0.78 3.70
N THR A 216 2.35 0.34 3.19
CA THR A 216 0.93 0.53 2.82
C THR A 216 0.69 0.21 1.35
N GLY A 217 -0.37 -0.55 1.05
CA GLY A 217 -0.85 -0.85 -0.30
C GLY A 217 -2.13 -0.09 -0.73
N ALA A 218 -2.35 -0.01 -2.04
CA ALA A 218 -3.51 0.64 -2.68
C ALA A 218 -4.81 -0.17 -2.71
N GLY A 219 -4.78 -1.43 -2.26
CA GLY A 219 -5.94 -2.32 -2.25
C GLY A 219 -7.12 -1.83 -1.38
N LYS A 220 -8.28 -2.52 -1.47
CA LYS A 220 -9.59 -1.95 -1.09
C LYS A 220 -10.50 -2.97 -0.39
N LEU A 221 -11.25 -2.50 0.61
CA LEU A 221 -12.41 -3.22 1.14
C LEU A 221 -13.61 -3.12 0.18
N VAL A 222 -14.07 -4.26 -0.33
CA VAL A 222 -15.27 -4.40 -1.17
C VAL A 222 -16.30 -5.29 -0.47
N GLY A 223 -17.25 -4.67 0.21
CA GLY A 223 -18.30 -5.37 0.97
C GLY A 223 -17.75 -5.99 2.26
N SER A 224 -17.36 -7.27 2.17
CA SER A 224 -16.67 -8.03 3.23
C SER A 224 -15.38 -8.70 2.73
N VAL A 225 -14.98 -8.42 1.49
CA VAL A 225 -13.67 -8.78 0.94
C VAL A 225 -12.72 -7.65 1.31
N ASP A 226 -11.62 -7.96 1.98
CA ASP A 226 -10.64 -6.95 2.39
C ASP A 226 -9.30 -7.21 1.71
N ASP A 227 -8.88 -6.26 0.89
CA ASP A 227 -7.58 -6.23 0.23
C ASP A 227 -6.78 -4.98 0.62
N ILE A 228 -7.16 -4.27 1.69
CA ILE A 228 -6.31 -3.20 2.23
C ILE A 228 -5.05 -3.82 2.86
N VAL A 229 -3.95 -3.04 2.84
CA VAL A 229 -2.69 -3.42 3.48
C VAL A 229 -2.17 -2.19 4.20
N ASN A 230 -2.20 -2.21 5.54
CA ASN A 230 -1.74 -1.11 6.39
C ASN A 230 -2.29 0.26 5.96
N ASP A 231 -3.60 0.29 5.77
CA ASP A 231 -4.39 1.47 5.47
C ASP A 231 -5.69 1.36 6.31
N PHE A 232 -6.43 2.45 6.49
CA PHE A 232 -7.75 2.38 7.12
C PHE A 232 -8.81 2.98 6.19
N ILE A 233 -10.07 2.97 6.63
CA ILE A 233 -11.19 3.52 5.85
C ILE A 233 -11.70 4.76 6.58
N PRO A 234 -11.51 5.98 6.03
CA PRO A 234 -11.89 7.23 6.68
C PRO A 234 -13.36 7.36 7.12
N VAL A 235 -14.27 6.59 6.51
CA VAL A 235 -15.69 6.54 6.87
C VAL A 235 -16.05 5.46 7.92
N ARG A 236 -15.05 4.74 8.44
CA ARG A 236 -15.19 3.76 9.53
C ARG A 236 -14.37 4.20 10.75
N VAL A 237 -14.73 3.68 11.91
CA VAL A 237 -13.95 3.81 13.15
C VAL A 237 -13.11 2.55 13.29
N LEU A 238 -11.80 2.70 13.57
CA LEU A 238 -10.93 1.59 13.97
C LEU A 238 -11.51 0.90 15.20
N ALA A 239 -11.74 -0.42 15.11
CA ALA A 239 -12.63 -1.14 16.02
C ALA A 239 -12.05 -2.43 16.62
N ASP A 240 -10.87 -2.85 16.18
CA ASP A 240 -10.18 -4.03 16.70
C ASP A 240 -8.65 -3.83 16.78
N ALA A 241 -7.95 -4.84 17.32
CA ALA A 241 -6.50 -4.81 17.54
C ALA A 241 -5.68 -5.48 16.41
N ASN A 242 -6.34 -5.85 15.30
CA ASN A 242 -5.73 -6.46 14.12
C ASN A 242 -5.58 -5.45 12.96
N GLN A 243 -6.33 -4.34 12.99
CA GLN A 243 -6.20 -3.21 12.06
C GLN A 243 -4.91 -2.41 12.30
N PHE A 244 -4.39 -1.78 11.25
CA PHE A 244 -3.17 -0.99 11.30
C PHE A 244 -3.30 0.31 12.11
N TYR A 245 -2.33 0.54 13.00
CA TYR A 245 -2.14 1.82 13.68
C TYR A 245 -0.68 2.08 14.09
N MET A 246 -0.42 3.31 14.48
CA MET A 246 0.84 3.80 15.05
C MET A 246 0.58 4.23 16.50
N GLU A 247 1.47 3.87 17.42
CA GLU A 247 1.44 4.31 18.81
C GLU A 247 2.66 5.20 19.10
N ALA A 248 2.42 6.47 19.37
CA ALA A 248 3.42 7.42 19.85
C ALA A 248 3.20 7.67 21.35
N THR A 249 4.26 7.62 22.15
CA THR A 249 4.23 7.97 23.58
C THR A 249 5.22 9.10 23.83
N PHE A 250 4.73 10.17 24.45
CA PHE A 250 5.46 11.36 24.83
C PHE A 250 5.49 11.44 26.37
N THR A 251 6.62 11.78 26.99
CA THR A 251 6.74 11.82 28.46
C THR A 251 7.71 12.90 28.92
N ASP A 252 7.18 13.84 29.69
CA ASP A 252 7.89 14.94 30.34
C ASP A 252 8.19 14.63 31.82
N THR A 253 9.10 15.40 32.42
CA THR A 253 9.50 15.26 33.83
C THR A 253 8.90 16.33 34.75
N ASP A 254 8.73 17.56 34.29
CA ASP A 254 8.55 18.75 35.14
C ASP A 254 7.31 19.58 34.80
N LEU A 255 6.90 19.68 33.55
CA LEU A 255 5.68 20.38 33.13
C LEU A 255 4.68 19.43 32.43
N ASP A 256 3.48 19.93 32.12
CA ASP A 256 2.44 19.17 31.41
C ASP A 256 2.62 19.33 29.89
N ILE A 257 2.36 18.26 29.14
CA ILE A 257 2.46 18.26 27.68
C ILE A 257 1.24 18.96 27.08
N GLU A 258 1.49 19.93 26.21
CA GLU A 258 0.49 20.78 25.56
C GLU A 258 0.37 20.53 24.06
N ALA A 259 1.46 20.22 23.37
CA ALA A 259 1.47 19.92 21.94
C ALA A 259 2.22 18.62 21.64
N VAL A 260 1.69 17.79 20.74
CA VAL A 260 2.33 16.56 20.25
C VAL A 260 2.25 16.50 18.73
N TYR A 261 3.30 15.99 18.09
CA TYR A 261 3.48 16.08 16.64
C TYR A 261 3.96 14.76 16.05
N ALA A 262 3.55 14.49 14.81
CA ALA A 262 4.11 13.42 13.98
C ALA A 262 4.37 13.93 12.56
N TRP A 263 5.57 13.65 12.03
CA TRP A 263 6.00 14.06 10.69
C TRP A 263 6.63 12.88 9.93
N PHE A 264 6.39 12.85 8.64
CA PHE A 264 6.83 11.83 7.69
C PHE A 264 7.61 12.55 6.58
N THR A 265 8.86 12.15 6.34
CA THR A 265 9.66 12.72 5.24
C THR A 265 10.47 11.64 4.52
N GLN A 266 10.54 11.71 3.19
CA GLN A 266 11.44 10.87 2.38
C GLN A 266 12.88 11.42 2.31
N SER A 267 13.13 12.60 2.88
CA SER A 267 14.43 13.31 2.75
C SER A 267 15.25 13.38 4.04
N GLY A 268 14.64 13.05 5.19
CA GLY A 268 15.20 13.30 6.52
C GLY A 268 15.26 14.78 6.94
N ASN A 269 14.99 15.72 6.03
CA ASN A 269 14.96 17.16 6.34
C ASN A 269 13.53 17.57 6.68
N ILE A 270 13.31 17.98 7.92
CA ILE A 270 11.99 18.40 8.40
C ILE A 270 11.83 19.88 8.10
N LEU A 271 10.72 20.23 7.45
CA LEU A 271 10.37 21.61 7.13
C LEU A 271 8.92 21.83 7.55
N THR A 272 8.78 22.42 8.73
CA THR A 272 7.54 22.53 9.49
C THR A 272 7.30 23.96 9.95
N PRO A 273 6.02 24.39 10.03
CA PRO A 273 5.67 25.69 10.60
C PRO A 273 6.29 26.02 11.96
N GLN A 274 6.68 27.28 12.12
CA GLN A 274 7.26 27.82 13.37
C GLN A 274 6.21 28.50 14.27
N THR A 275 5.03 28.80 13.73
CA THR A 275 3.98 29.63 14.36
C THR A 275 2.59 28.98 14.29
N LEU A 276 1.61 29.53 15.02
CA LEU A 276 0.26 28.98 15.22
C LEU A 276 -0.84 29.97 14.78
N ASP A 277 -1.84 29.52 14.00
CA ASP A 277 -2.96 30.38 13.56
C ASP A 277 -4.06 30.53 14.62
N LEU A 278 -3.73 31.18 15.75
CA LEU A 278 -4.65 31.43 16.87
C LEU A 278 -5.85 32.31 16.45
N ASP A 279 -5.58 33.43 15.77
CA ASP A 279 -6.60 34.41 15.35
C ASP A 279 -7.43 33.98 14.13
N SER A 280 -7.14 32.82 13.52
CA SER A 280 -7.69 32.41 12.22
C SER A 280 -7.47 33.45 11.12
N SER A 281 -6.38 34.22 11.21
CA SER A 281 -6.11 35.41 10.40
C SER A 281 -5.53 35.09 9.03
N ALA A 282 -4.91 33.90 8.90
CA ALA A 282 -4.23 33.50 7.69
C ALA A 282 -5.18 33.08 6.56
N GLY A 283 -4.64 33.09 5.32
CA GLY A 283 -5.38 32.82 4.09
C GLY A 283 -6.16 31.50 4.06
N SER A 284 -7.13 31.41 3.16
CA SER A 284 -8.07 30.29 3.03
C SER A 284 -7.49 29.02 2.39
N GLY A 285 -6.18 28.79 2.57
CA GLY A 285 -5.49 27.60 2.10
C GLY A 285 -4.96 26.76 3.26
N TYR A 286 -4.62 25.51 2.93
CA TYR A 286 -3.89 24.56 3.77
C TYR A 286 -3.02 23.77 2.80
N LYS A 287 -1.73 23.56 3.08
CA LYS A 287 -0.83 22.78 2.21
C LYS A 287 0.52 22.46 2.85
N THR A 288 1.04 21.29 2.53
CA THR A 288 2.47 20.96 2.61
C THR A 288 3.27 21.67 1.50
N LYS A 289 4.60 21.74 1.66
CA LYS A 289 5.53 22.22 0.61
C LYS A 289 5.59 21.27 -0.58
N GLY A 290 5.73 19.97 -0.30
CA GLY A 290 5.89 18.90 -1.28
C GLY A 290 4.91 17.74 -1.05
N ARG A 291 5.11 16.65 -1.81
CA ARG A 291 4.39 15.38 -1.63
C ARG A 291 5.20 14.31 -0.88
N ALA A 292 6.48 14.58 -0.65
CA ALA A 292 7.41 13.72 0.07
C ALA A 292 7.52 14.06 1.56
N ASP A 293 6.80 15.08 2.03
CA ASP A 293 6.90 15.63 3.39
C ASP A 293 5.50 16.01 3.88
N PHE A 294 5.03 15.39 4.97
CA PHE A 294 3.72 15.68 5.55
C PHE A 294 3.65 15.31 7.04
N GLY A 295 2.70 15.90 7.76
CA GLY A 295 2.46 15.58 9.17
C GLY A 295 1.39 16.46 9.80
N PHE A 296 1.26 16.35 11.12
CA PHE A 296 0.25 17.04 11.91
C PHE A 296 0.74 17.34 13.32
N MET A 297 0.09 18.32 13.94
CA MET A 297 0.17 18.62 15.37
C MET A 297 -1.20 18.32 16.00
N LEU A 298 -1.21 17.84 17.25
CA LEU A 298 -2.37 17.97 18.14
C LEU A 298 -2.00 18.96 19.25
N HIS A 299 -2.88 19.93 19.51
CA HIS A 299 -2.72 20.94 20.57
C HIS A 299 -3.85 20.82 21.59
N LYS A 300 -3.53 21.01 22.88
CA LYS A 300 -4.41 20.77 24.02
C LYS A 300 -5.24 22.02 24.37
N GLU A 301 -6.33 22.22 23.62
CA GLU A 301 -7.27 23.33 23.86
C GLU A 301 -8.17 23.02 25.08
N GLY A 302 -7.63 23.33 26.26
CA GLY A 302 -8.27 23.13 27.55
C GLY A 302 -8.43 21.64 27.90
N GLY A 303 -9.61 21.09 27.61
CA GLY A 303 -9.94 19.68 27.90
C GLY A 303 -9.95 18.78 26.67
N SER A 304 -9.44 19.23 25.52
CA SER A 304 -9.55 18.50 24.25
C SER A 304 -8.32 18.68 23.38
N TRP A 305 -7.85 17.59 22.78
CA TRP A 305 -6.78 17.61 21.78
C TRP A 305 -7.36 17.92 20.41
N VAL A 306 -6.91 19.03 19.82
CA VAL A 306 -7.41 19.59 18.57
C VAL A 306 -6.36 19.41 17.47
N PRO A 307 -6.72 18.87 16.28
CA PRO A 307 -5.76 18.66 15.20
C PRO A 307 -5.45 19.94 14.43
N TYR A 308 -4.18 20.10 14.08
CA TYR A 308 -3.62 21.17 13.27
C TYR A 308 -2.78 20.57 12.13
N ILE A 309 -2.84 21.19 10.96
CA ILE A 309 -2.12 20.78 9.75
C ILE A 309 -1.32 21.96 9.17
N PRO A 310 -0.24 21.70 8.42
CA PRO A 310 0.61 22.79 7.91
C PRO A 310 -0.11 23.64 6.85
N TYR A 311 0.16 24.95 6.90
CA TYR A 311 0.02 25.87 5.79
C TYR A 311 1.38 26.54 5.55
N ILE A 312 2.13 25.97 4.61
CA ILE A 312 3.46 26.45 4.20
C ILE A 312 3.32 27.41 3.01
N VAL A 313 4.13 28.47 2.96
CA VAL A 313 4.10 29.54 1.96
C VAL A 313 5.45 29.64 1.23
N GLY A 314 5.43 29.98 -0.06
CA GLY A 314 6.66 30.10 -0.86
C GLY A 314 7.49 28.81 -0.89
N ASP A 315 8.78 28.94 -0.59
CA ASP A 315 9.72 27.83 -0.39
C ASP A 315 9.74 27.31 1.07
N GLY A 316 9.02 27.96 1.99
CA GLY A 316 8.91 27.60 3.40
C GLY A 316 10.16 27.87 4.25
N ASP A 317 10.03 27.58 5.55
CA ASP A 317 10.91 28.01 6.65
C ASP A 317 10.94 29.54 6.85
N ASP A 318 9.75 30.18 6.73
CA ASP A 318 9.55 31.59 7.08
C ASP A 318 8.37 31.78 8.07
N LEU A 319 8.24 32.98 8.65
CA LEU A 319 7.25 33.29 9.70
C LEU A 319 5.77 33.22 9.23
N ASN A 320 5.52 33.08 7.93
CA ASN A 320 4.18 32.86 7.37
C ASN A 320 3.81 31.36 7.28
N ASP A 321 4.75 30.45 7.55
CA ASP A 321 4.48 29.02 7.71
C ASP A 321 3.85 28.78 9.08
N ILE A 322 2.55 28.46 9.08
CA ILE A 322 1.74 28.30 10.30
C ILE A 322 1.16 26.88 10.44
N TRP A 323 1.03 26.42 11.68
CA TRP A 323 0.11 25.35 12.03
C TRP A 323 -1.31 25.91 12.04
N LYS A 324 -2.19 25.38 11.19
CA LYS A 324 -3.58 25.84 11.05
C LYS A 324 -4.57 24.77 11.48
N LYS A 325 -5.58 25.17 12.27
CA LYS A 325 -6.59 24.27 12.85
C LYS A 325 -7.32 23.49 11.76
N ALA A 326 -7.29 22.16 11.83
CA ALA A 326 -7.84 21.30 10.80
C ALA A 326 -9.36 21.14 10.95
N SER A 327 -10.08 21.03 9.83
CA SER A 327 -11.46 20.55 9.83
C SER A 327 -11.46 19.03 10.02
N TYR A 328 -12.13 18.54 11.07
CA TYR A 328 -12.18 17.12 11.44
C TYR A 328 -13.60 16.64 11.76
N THR A 329 -13.85 15.33 11.63
CA THR A 329 -15.14 14.68 11.94
C THR A 329 -14.89 13.21 12.25
N ASN A 330 -15.54 12.66 13.29
CA ASN A 330 -15.32 11.28 13.77
C ASN A 330 -13.83 10.97 14.05
N ASN A 331 -13.11 11.96 14.60
CA ASN A 331 -11.65 11.95 14.82
C ASN A 331 -10.79 11.80 13.54
N VAL A 332 -11.37 11.97 12.35
CA VAL A 332 -10.66 11.95 11.06
C VAL A 332 -10.48 13.35 10.52
N PHE A 333 -9.29 13.67 10.02
CA PHE A 333 -8.95 14.90 9.30
C PHE A 333 -8.04 14.61 8.11
N ALA A 334 -7.93 15.56 7.18
CA ALA A 334 -7.10 15.41 5.98
C ALA A 334 -5.97 16.45 5.94
N ILE A 335 -4.72 15.95 5.90
CA ILE A 335 -3.55 16.75 5.55
C ILE A 335 -3.64 17.08 4.05
N LYS A 336 -3.40 18.33 3.68
CA LYS A 336 -3.52 18.80 2.30
C LYS A 336 -2.18 18.83 1.59
N GLY A 337 -2.16 18.41 0.33
CA GLY A 337 -0.97 18.48 -0.52
C GLY A 337 -0.67 19.90 -1.03
N PRO A 338 0.39 20.09 -1.84
CA PRO A 338 0.78 21.39 -2.37
C PRO A 338 -0.27 22.09 -3.25
N ASP A 339 -1.24 21.31 -3.76
CA ASP A 339 -2.39 21.74 -4.55
C ASP A 339 -3.62 22.13 -3.69
N GLY A 340 -3.54 22.01 -2.36
CA GLY A 340 -4.62 22.32 -1.41
C GLY A 340 -5.71 21.25 -1.31
N ASN A 341 -5.61 20.17 -2.09
CA ASN A 341 -6.51 19.02 -2.02
C ASN A 341 -6.09 18.07 -0.89
N ASP A 342 -7.00 17.18 -0.47
CA ASP A 342 -6.65 16.06 0.41
C ASP A 342 -5.47 15.26 -0.16
N MET A 343 -4.52 14.89 0.69
CA MET A 343 -3.36 14.07 0.33
C MET A 343 -3.24 12.85 1.24
N VAL A 344 -3.45 13.02 2.55
CA VAL A 344 -3.44 11.94 3.55
C VAL A 344 -4.61 12.16 4.53
N ASN A 345 -5.42 11.13 4.77
CA ASN A 345 -6.37 11.12 5.88
C ASN A 345 -5.69 10.56 7.13
N VAL A 346 -5.89 11.20 8.27
CA VAL A 346 -5.39 10.79 9.59
C VAL A 346 -6.59 10.56 10.50
N GLN A 347 -6.62 9.43 11.20
CA GLN A 347 -7.61 9.15 12.26
C GLN A 347 -6.91 9.07 13.62
N ILE A 348 -7.44 9.80 14.61
CA ILE A 348 -7.03 9.66 16.01
C ILE A 348 -7.90 8.59 16.66
N ALA A 349 -7.34 7.39 16.84
CA ALA A 349 -8.03 6.22 17.36
C ALA A 349 -8.20 6.29 18.89
N ASN A 350 -7.16 6.74 19.60
CA ASN A 350 -7.21 6.99 21.04
C ASN A 350 -6.18 8.05 21.45
N ILE A 351 -6.44 8.75 22.56
CA ILE A 351 -5.42 9.52 23.27
C ILE A 351 -5.59 9.34 24.78
N GLU A 352 -4.51 8.90 25.43
CA GLU A 352 -4.41 8.77 26.88
C GLU A 352 -3.51 9.92 27.39
N ASP A 353 -4.03 10.75 28.28
CA ASP A 353 -3.41 11.99 28.75
C ASP A 353 -3.41 12.02 30.29
N THR A 354 -2.24 12.28 30.87
CA THR A 354 -2.01 12.36 32.31
C THR A 354 -1.36 13.69 32.73
N GLY A 355 -1.39 14.70 31.86
CA GLY A 355 -0.55 15.88 31.95
C GLY A 355 0.85 15.59 31.42
N LYS A 356 1.66 14.89 32.22
CA LYS A 356 3.09 14.63 31.93
C LYS A 356 3.37 13.48 30.97
N GLN A 357 2.41 12.62 30.71
CA GLN A 357 2.52 11.58 29.68
C GLN A 357 1.29 11.60 28.80
N VAL A 358 1.54 11.62 27.49
CA VAL A 358 0.54 11.54 26.43
C VAL A 358 0.86 10.31 25.57
N LYS A 359 -0.09 9.39 25.43
CA LYS A 359 -0.02 8.27 24.50
C LYS A 359 -1.08 8.45 23.41
N LEU A 360 -0.61 8.59 22.18
CA LEU A 360 -1.41 8.84 20.99
C LEU A 360 -1.45 7.59 20.12
N LYS A 361 -2.66 7.11 19.79
CA LYS A 361 -2.89 6.09 18.77
C LYS A 361 -3.53 6.73 17.54
N PHE A 362 -2.86 6.60 16.40
CA PHE A 362 -3.32 7.18 15.15
C PHE A 362 -3.02 6.28 13.96
N SER A 363 -3.76 6.45 12.86
CA SER A 363 -3.53 5.74 11.60
C SER A 363 -3.57 6.71 10.43
N VAL A 364 -2.84 6.39 9.36
CA VAL A 364 -2.79 7.14 8.10
C VAL A 364 -3.50 6.37 6.98
N SER A 365 -4.11 7.08 6.04
CA SER A 365 -4.82 6.52 4.89
C SER A 365 -4.62 7.35 3.64
N PHE A 366 -4.41 6.65 2.52
CA PHE A 366 -4.34 7.26 1.19
C PHE A 366 -5.65 7.09 0.41
N LYS A 367 -6.72 6.65 1.09
CA LYS A 367 -8.08 6.53 0.54
C LYS A 367 -8.88 7.80 0.80
N GLN A 368 -9.79 8.11 -0.10
CA GLN A 368 -10.70 9.26 -0.02
C GLN A 368 -11.61 9.15 1.20
N ASN A 369 -11.97 10.29 1.79
CA ASN A 369 -13.04 10.35 2.79
C ASN A 369 -14.43 10.33 2.13
N SER A 370 -14.69 9.24 1.42
CA SER A 370 -15.93 8.95 0.70
C SER A 370 -16.26 7.47 0.87
N GLY A 371 -17.55 7.11 0.84
CA GLY A 371 -18.02 5.73 1.00
C GLY A 371 -17.68 4.77 -0.16
N GLN A 372 -16.70 5.13 -1.01
CA GLN A 372 -16.21 4.34 -2.13
C GLN A 372 -14.78 3.82 -1.94
N ASN A 373 -14.06 4.27 -0.90
CA ASN A 373 -12.72 3.79 -0.51
C ASN A 373 -11.67 3.81 -1.66
N ASN A 374 -11.85 4.68 -2.66
CA ASN A 374 -10.88 4.86 -3.75
C ASN A 374 -9.65 5.62 -3.24
N LEU A 375 -8.50 5.45 -3.89
CA LEU A 375 -7.32 6.29 -3.63
C LEU A 375 -7.66 7.78 -3.80
N ILE A 376 -7.02 8.60 -2.97
CA ILE A 376 -6.92 10.05 -3.16
C ILE A 376 -6.28 10.32 -4.53
N ALA A 377 -6.82 11.28 -5.29
CA ALA A 377 -6.42 11.49 -6.69
C ALA A 377 -4.95 11.88 -6.85
N ASN A 378 -4.40 12.60 -5.86
CA ASN A 378 -2.98 12.93 -5.75
C ASN A 378 -2.51 12.57 -4.32
N PRO A 379 -2.01 11.35 -4.05
CA PRO A 379 -1.47 10.95 -2.74
C PRO A 379 -0.09 11.59 -2.47
N PRO A 380 0.62 11.21 -1.39
CA PRO A 380 2.07 11.46 -1.26
C PRO A 380 2.85 10.77 -2.39
N THR A 381 4.16 11.04 -2.48
CA THR A 381 5.05 10.25 -3.35
C THR A 381 5.31 8.86 -2.76
N GLU A 382 5.42 7.84 -3.61
CA GLU A 382 5.71 6.47 -3.18
C GLU A 382 7.16 6.33 -2.70
N GLY A 383 7.45 5.29 -1.92
CA GLY A 383 8.75 4.99 -1.35
C GLY A 383 8.81 5.09 0.18
N ASN A 384 10.03 5.16 0.70
CA ASN A 384 10.34 5.14 2.13
C ASN A 384 10.20 6.54 2.77
N TYR A 385 9.64 6.60 3.98
CA TYR A 385 9.48 7.79 4.82
C TYR A 385 10.07 7.52 6.21
N ASN A 386 11.01 8.34 6.66
CA ASN A 386 11.43 8.33 8.05
C ASN A 386 10.32 8.98 8.91
N VAL A 387 10.00 8.39 10.06
CA VAL A 387 9.00 8.94 10.99
C VAL A 387 9.70 9.72 12.11
N PHE A 388 9.37 11.00 12.23
CA PHE A 388 9.84 11.89 13.28
C PHE A 388 8.71 12.28 14.23
N LEU A 389 9.03 12.37 15.52
CA LEU A 389 8.13 12.84 16.56
C LEU A 389 8.71 14.08 17.24
N MET A 390 7.82 14.93 17.75
CA MET A 390 8.14 16.06 18.61
C MET A 390 7.00 16.22 19.61
N ALA A 391 7.29 16.83 20.76
CA ALA A 391 6.27 17.32 21.68
C ALA A 391 6.79 18.57 22.40
N ASN A 392 5.87 19.40 22.85
CA ASN A 392 6.16 20.55 23.67
C ASN A 392 5.31 20.47 24.95
N ASP A 393 5.98 20.71 26.07
CA ASP A 393 5.39 21.10 27.33
C ASP A 393 4.91 22.56 27.27
N THR A 394 4.23 23.04 28.32
CA THR A 394 3.72 24.43 28.33
C THR A 394 4.84 25.46 28.11
N PHE A 395 6.02 25.29 28.71
CA PHE A 395 7.12 26.24 28.51
C PHE A 395 7.64 26.22 27.06
N GLY A 396 7.76 25.02 26.48
CA GLY A 396 8.30 24.79 25.15
C GLY A 396 7.38 25.10 23.98
N PHE A 397 6.09 25.26 24.23
CA PHE A 397 5.08 25.60 23.23
C PHE A 397 5.05 27.11 22.98
N THR A 398 3.97 27.81 23.34
CA THR A 398 3.86 29.27 23.20
C THR A 398 4.40 30.01 24.44
N PRO A 399 5.11 31.13 24.27
CA PRO A 399 5.71 31.85 25.40
C PRO A 399 4.68 32.68 26.20
N TYR A 400 3.54 33.03 25.60
CA TYR A 400 2.60 34.04 26.09
C TYR A 400 1.81 33.61 27.34
N ASP A 401 1.14 32.46 27.25
CA ASP A 401 0.12 31.97 28.19
C ASP A 401 0.72 31.46 29.52
N ASN A 402 1.99 31.08 29.52
CA ASN A 402 2.75 30.69 30.72
C ASN A 402 2.74 31.76 31.84
N TYR A 403 2.48 33.03 31.51
CA TYR A 403 2.65 34.17 32.41
C TYR A 403 1.39 34.99 32.67
N ASP A 404 0.19 34.48 32.35
CA ASP A 404 -1.11 35.14 32.60
C ASP A 404 -1.31 35.63 34.05
N SER A 405 -0.69 34.96 35.03
CA SER A 405 -0.73 35.35 36.45
C SER A 405 0.30 36.42 36.85
N TYR A 406 1.17 36.84 35.94
CA TYR A 406 2.32 37.71 36.18
C TYR A 406 2.43 38.82 35.10
N PRO A 407 1.56 39.86 35.13
CA PRO A 407 1.40 40.81 34.02
C PRO A 407 2.69 41.51 33.56
N ASP A 408 3.57 41.88 34.48
CA ASP A 408 4.84 42.55 34.16
C ASP A 408 5.84 41.61 33.46
N ILE A 409 5.82 40.31 33.80
CA ILE A 409 6.63 39.27 33.14
C ILE A 409 6.03 38.97 31.76
N ALA A 410 4.71 38.78 31.66
CA ALA A 410 4.04 38.56 30.38
C ALA A 410 4.29 39.70 29.37
N ALA A 411 4.29 40.96 29.83
CA ALA A 411 4.61 42.11 28.99
C ALA A 411 6.08 42.11 28.50
N ALA A 412 7.02 41.67 29.32
CA ALA A 412 8.43 41.53 28.93
C ALA A 412 8.65 40.34 27.97
N VAL A 413 8.03 39.20 28.23
CA VAL A 413 8.05 38.00 27.38
C VAL A 413 7.51 38.32 25.98
N HIS A 414 6.34 38.97 25.88
CA HIS A 414 5.76 39.42 24.61
C HIS A 414 6.64 40.47 23.87
N SER A 415 7.48 41.21 24.61
CA SER A 415 8.42 42.18 24.01
C SER A 415 9.67 41.53 23.41
N LEU A 416 10.11 40.38 23.96
CA LEU A 416 11.17 39.53 23.41
C LEU A 416 10.65 38.63 22.28
N TRP A 417 9.57 37.91 22.55
CA TRP A 417 8.90 37.00 21.63
C TRP A 417 7.85 37.78 20.83
N LEU A 418 8.34 38.60 19.89
CA LEU A 418 7.65 39.60 19.06
C LEU A 418 6.34 39.16 18.33
N THR A 419 5.99 37.89 18.38
CA THR A 419 4.76 37.27 17.87
C THR A 419 4.33 36.21 18.88
N ASN A 420 3.15 36.36 19.49
CA ASN A 420 2.63 35.46 20.53
C ASN A 420 2.42 34.02 20.01
N GLU A 421 2.35 33.89 18.69
CA GLU A 421 2.04 32.70 17.93
C GLU A 421 3.24 31.78 17.74
N LYS A 422 4.47 32.19 18.10
CA LYS A 422 5.71 31.44 17.82
C LYS A 422 5.95 30.35 18.85
N ILE A 423 6.17 29.13 18.36
CA ILE A 423 6.52 27.95 19.17
C ILE A 423 8.02 28.03 19.51
N ARG A 424 8.40 27.87 20.80
CA ARG A 424 9.82 27.97 21.20
C ARG A 424 10.67 26.85 20.60
N TYR A 425 10.19 25.62 20.71
CA TYR A 425 10.93 24.39 20.37
C TYR A 425 10.49 23.76 19.04
N TYR A 426 10.13 24.59 18.06
CA TYR A 426 9.58 24.18 16.75
C TYR A 426 10.46 23.23 15.90
N ASN A 427 11.75 23.12 16.24
CA ASN A 427 12.76 22.35 15.52
C ASN A 427 13.36 21.18 16.33
N ASN A 428 12.88 20.91 17.55
CA ASN A 428 13.40 19.85 18.43
C ASN A 428 12.84 18.45 18.10
N TRP A 429 12.85 18.09 16.81
CA TRP A 429 12.36 16.81 16.31
C TRP A 429 13.32 15.66 16.60
N ILE A 430 12.75 14.49 16.90
CA ILE A 430 13.47 13.26 17.22
C ILE A 430 13.12 12.18 16.19
N ASP A 431 14.14 11.61 15.56
CA ASP A 431 14.03 10.43 14.71
C ASP A 431 13.60 9.21 15.55
N THR A 432 12.53 8.53 15.14
CA THR A 432 12.04 7.33 15.82
C THR A 432 12.88 6.08 15.53
N THR A 433 13.77 6.12 14.52
CA THR A 433 14.44 4.97 13.89
C THR A 433 13.45 3.93 13.36
N LYS A 434 12.27 4.40 12.93
CA LYS A 434 11.24 3.63 12.24
C LYS A 434 10.87 4.32 10.95
N ASP A 435 10.91 3.55 9.87
CA ASP A 435 10.51 4.00 8.55
C ASP A 435 9.16 3.39 8.18
N TRP A 436 8.42 4.11 7.34
CA TRP A 436 7.17 3.68 6.74
C TRP A 436 7.27 3.73 5.22
N ASN A 437 6.83 2.69 4.51
CA ASN A 437 6.87 2.67 3.05
C ASN A 437 5.45 2.82 2.49
N VAL A 438 5.32 3.57 1.40
CA VAL A 438 4.04 3.80 0.72
C VAL A 438 4.18 3.33 -0.71
N ASP A 439 3.37 2.36 -1.13
CA ASP A 439 3.44 1.73 -2.44
C ASP A 439 2.04 1.49 -3.02
N LEU A 440 1.63 2.34 -3.95
CA LEU A 440 0.23 2.46 -4.36
C LEU A 440 0.01 2.08 -5.83
N THR A 441 1.05 1.60 -6.51
CA THR A 441 1.08 1.27 -7.92
C THR A 441 1.45 -0.20 -8.08
N PRO A 442 0.57 -1.06 -8.65
CA PRO A 442 0.87 -2.48 -8.78
C PRO A 442 1.96 -2.76 -9.83
N PRO A 443 2.72 -3.86 -9.67
CA PRO A 443 3.71 -4.28 -10.63
C PRO A 443 3.11 -4.58 -12.01
N SER A 444 3.98 -4.60 -13.00
CA SER A 444 3.68 -5.13 -14.34
C SER A 444 4.13 -6.60 -14.45
N ALA A 445 3.37 -7.39 -15.22
CA ALA A 445 3.67 -8.80 -15.45
C ALA A 445 3.33 -9.21 -16.89
N ASP A 446 4.34 -9.66 -17.62
CA ASP A 446 4.18 -10.40 -18.88
C ASP A 446 4.40 -11.89 -18.64
N LEU A 447 3.57 -12.73 -19.26
CA LEU A 447 3.65 -14.20 -19.24
C LEU A 447 3.65 -14.72 -20.66
N GLY A 448 4.49 -15.71 -20.95
CA GLY A 448 4.56 -16.36 -22.27
C GLY A 448 4.83 -17.85 -22.17
N VAL A 449 4.18 -18.63 -23.04
CA VAL A 449 4.37 -20.09 -23.15
C VAL A 449 4.86 -20.43 -24.55
N SER A 450 5.90 -21.26 -24.63
CA SER A 450 6.55 -21.66 -25.87
C SER A 450 6.94 -23.14 -25.84
N VAL A 451 7.35 -23.72 -26.98
CA VAL A 451 7.83 -25.11 -27.05
C VAL A 451 9.36 -25.13 -27.17
N ASP A 452 10.02 -25.88 -26.30
CA ASP A 452 11.46 -26.15 -26.35
C ASP A 452 11.71 -27.66 -26.43
N GLY A 453 12.09 -28.14 -27.61
CA GLY A 453 12.22 -29.57 -27.91
C GLY A 453 10.88 -30.31 -27.79
N ALA A 454 10.80 -31.20 -26.79
CA ALA A 454 9.60 -31.96 -26.43
C ALA A 454 8.78 -31.30 -25.30
N ASN A 455 9.28 -30.21 -24.71
CA ASN A 455 8.79 -29.64 -23.46
C ASN A 455 8.11 -28.29 -23.71
N LEU A 456 7.32 -27.84 -22.75
CA LEU A 456 6.88 -26.43 -22.70
C LEU A 456 7.91 -25.60 -21.94
N LYS A 457 8.13 -24.37 -22.39
CA LYS A 457 8.89 -23.35 -21.66
C LYS A 457 7.94 -22.22 -21.29
N ILE A 458 7.72 -22.04 -20.00
CA ILE A 458 6.94 -20.94 -19.43
C ILE A 458 7.94 -19.88 -18.98
N SER A 459 7.85 -18.68 -19.55
CA SER A 459 8.70 -17.53 -19.23
C SER A 459 7.85 -16.35 -18.77
N TRP A 460 8.38 -15.56 -17.85
CA TRP A 460 7.75 -14.34 -17.36
C TRP A 460 8.76 -13.20 -17.31
N ASP A 461 8.23 -11.97 -17.37
CA ASP A 461 8.97 -10.75 -17.04
C ASP A 461 8.11 -9.91 -16.10
N LEU A 462 8.65 -9.60 -14.92
CA LEU A 462 8.00 -8.80 -13.88
C LEU A 462 8.80 -7.52 -13.66
N ASN A 463 8.14 -6.38 -13.49
CA ASN A 463 8.80 -5.09 -13.31
C ASN A 463 7.94 -4.12 -12.48
N ASP A 464 8.57 -3.42 -11.54
CA ASP A 464 7.93 -2.64 -10.48
C ASP A 464 8.62 -1.27 -10.23
N ASN A 465 7.88 -0.30 -9.66
CA ASN A 465 8.41 1.01 -9.28
C ASN A 465 9.26 0.98 -8.01
N LEU A 466 8.89 0.18 -7.01
CA LEU A 466 9.62 -0.07 -5.77
C LEU A 466 10.30 -1.44 -5.81
N ASP A 467 9.80 -2.48 -5.16
CA ASP A 467 10.46 -3.78 -5.10
C ASP A 467 9.42 -4.92 -5.07
N LEU A 468 9.74 -6.02 -5.76
CA LEU A 468 8.85 -7.20 -5.84
C LEU A 468 8.97 -8.06 -4.57
N TYR A 469 7.85 -8.29 -3.88
CA TYR A 469 7.76 -9.21 -2.75
C TYR A 469 7.84 -10.67 -3.18
N GLY A 470 7.15 -11.04 -4.26
CA GLY A 470 6.94 -12.43 -4.62
C GLY A 470 6.09 -12.68 -5.85
N LEU A 471 6.04 -13.94 -6.27
CA LEU A 471 5.20 -14.43 -7.35
C LEU A 471 4.65 -15.83 -7.07
N VAL A 472 3.47 -16.10 -7.61
CA VAL A 472 2.79 -17.40 -7.65
C VAL A 472 2.48 -17.70 -9.11
N LEU A 473 2.97 -18.82 -9.62
CA LEU A 473 2.63 -19.36 -10.94
C LEU A 473 1.85 -20.67 -10.73
N ASP A 474 0.59 -20.67 -11.14
CA ASP A 474 -0.30 -21.83 -11.06
C ASP A 474 -0.47 -22.51 -12.41
N LEU A 475 -0.68 -23.83 -12.36
CA LEU A 475 -1.06 -24.66 -13.50
C LEU A 475 -2.32 -25.44 -13.16
N PHE A 476 -3.40 -25.17 -13.89
CA PHE A 476 -4.71 -25.80 -13.68
C PHE A 476 -5.37 -26.22 -15.00
N ILE A 477 -6.43 -27.01 -14.87
CA ILE A 477 -7.23 -27.54 -15.99
C ILE A 477 -8.69 -27.11 -15.87
N ASP A 478 -9.34 -26.86 -17.01
CA ASP A 478 -10.79 -26.60 -17.06
C ASP A 478 -11.58 -27.92 -17.00
N SER A 479 -12.51 -27.97 -16.05
CA SER A 479 -13.54 -28.99 -15.87
C SER A 479 -14.26 -29.44 -17.15
N SER A 480 -14.40 -28.55 -18.13
CA SER A 480 -15.02 -28.83 -19.44
C SER A 480 -14.26 -29.86 -20.27
N TYR A 481 -12.95 -30.03 -20.04
CA TYR A 481 -12.07 -30.93 -20.80
C TYR A 481 -11.62 -32.18 -20.00
N LYS A 482 -12.11 -32.33 -18.77
CA LYS A 482 -11.73 -33.35 -17.76
C LYS A 482 -11.85 -34.82 -18.21
N LEU A 483 -12.50 -35.10 -19.34
CA LEU A 483 -12.70 -36.47 -19.84
C LEU A 483 -11.42 -37.11 -20.43
N ASN A 484 -10.41 -36.30 -20.75
CA ASN A 484 -9.04 -36.77 -20.88
C ASN A 484 -8.28 -36.29 -19.63
N GLN A 485 -8.03 -37.19 -18.67
CA GLN A 485 -7.08 -36.86 -17.60
C GLN A 485 -5.70 -36.64 -18.22
N LEU A 486 -4.99 -35.65 -17.67
CA LEU A 486 -3.58 -35.46 -17.94
C LEU A 486 -2.80 -36.12 -16.80
N ASP A 487 -1.82 -36.93 -17.17
CA ASP A 487 -0.88 -37.56 -16.26
C ASP A 487 0.07 -36.49 -15.70
N ASP A 488 0.78 -36.83 -14.62
CA ASP A 488 1.72 -35.92 -13.94
C ASP A 488 2.75 -35.30 -14.91
N VAL A 489 3.11 -34.03 -14.67
CA VAL A 489 4.11 -33.28 -15.44
C VAL A 489 5.32 -32.97 -14.56
N GLU A 490 6.52 -32.95 -15.14
CA GLU A 490 7.77 -32.73 -14.38
C GLU A 490 8.37 -31.35 -14.65
N ILE A 491 8.81 -30.67 -13.58
CA ILE A 491 9.42 -29.33 -13.67
C ILE A 491 10.94 -29.43 -13.77
N LEU A 492 11.51 -28.82 -14.80
CA LEU A 492 12.93 -28.84 -15.13
C LEU A 492 13.52 -27.41 -15.21
N PRO A 493 14.79 -27.20 -14.82
CA PRO A 493 15.69 -28.08 -14.09
C PRO A 493 15.70 -27.73 -12.59
N LEU A 494 14.74 -28.24 -11.81
CA LEU A 494 14.84 -28.22 -10.36
C LEU A 494 15.87 -29.27 -9.89
N THR A 495 16.45 -29.10 -8.69
CA THR A 495 17.50 -30.01 -8.18
C THR A 495 17.02 -31.43 -7.87
N GLU A 496 15.69 -31.60 -7.79
CA GLU A 496 14.99 -32.88 -7.86
C GLU A 496 13.83 -32.67 -8.86
N ASN A 497 13.56 -33.63 -9.74
CA ASN A 497 12.38 -33.57 -10.61
C ASN A 497 11.14 -33.72 -9.71
N VAL A 498 10.40 -32.64 -9.52
CA VAL A 498 9.14 -32.66 -8.75
C VAL A 498 7.99 -32.96 -9.71
N PRO A 499 7.31 -34.12 -9.59
CA PRO A 499 6.09 -34.37 -10.34
C PRO A 499 4.95 -33.50 -9.79
N TYR A 500 4.23 -32.85 -10.70
CA TYR A 500 3.09 -32.00 -10.40
C TYR A 500 1.84 -32.55 -11.11
N THR A 501 0.79 -32.85 -10.35
CA THR A 501 -0.51 -33.26 -10.89
C THR A 501 -1.37 -32.01 -11.16
N PRO A 502 -1.73 -31.68 -12.41
CA PRO A 502 -2.63 -30.56 -12.69
C PRO A 502 -4.03 -30.83 -12.12
N THR A 503 -4.58 -29.86 -11.37
CA THR A 503 -5.90 -29.97 -10.75
C THR A 503 -6.87 -28.89 -11.23
N GLU A 504 -8.16 -29.08 -10.96
CA GLU A 504 -9.13 -27.98 -11.02
C GLU A 504 -8.90 -27.06 -9.81
N GLN A 505 -8.80 -25.76 -10.07
CA GLN A 505 -8.69 -24.73 -9.02
C GLN A 505 -9.87 -23.77 -9.11
N THR A 506 -10.35 -23.33 -7.95
CA THR A 506 -11.34 -22.25 -7.85
C THR A 506 -10.64 -20.88 -7.92
N GLU A 507 -11.38 -19.83 -8.32
CA GLU A 507 -10.84 -18.46 -8.42
C GLU A 507 -10.24 -17.91 -7.11
N ILE A 508 -10.57 -18.51 -5.97
CA ILE A 508 -10.04 -18.17 -4.63
C ILE A 508 -8.66 -18.81 -4.37
N GLN A 509 -8.30 -19.85 -5.13
CA GLN A 509 -7.01 -20.56 -5.00
C GLN A 509 -5.96 -20.04 -5.98
N VAL A 510 -6.35 -19.67 -7.20
CA VAL A 510 -5.40 -19.25 -8.23
C VAL A 510 -4.79 -17.89 -7.88
N GLY A 511 -3.47 -17.83 -7.74
CA GLY A 511 -2.69 -16.66 -7.36
C GLY A 511 -2.54 -16.44 -5.86
N HIS A 512 -3.17 -17.25 -5.01
CA HIS A 512 -3.13 -17.06 -3.56
C HIS A 512 -1.80 -17.56 -2.98
N LEU A 513 -1.18 -16.79 -2.09
CA LEU A 513 0.12 -17.10 -1.48
C LEU A 513 0.15 -18.36 -0.57
N THR A 514 -0.98 -18.93 -0.17
CA THR A 514 -1.03 -20.04 0.81
C THR A 514 -2.11 -21.09 0.57
N LEU A 515 -3.05 -20.87 -0.36
CA LEU A 515 -4.12 -21.81 -0.69
C LEU A 515 -4.02 -22.25 -2.16
N GLY A 516 -4.28 -23.53 -2.45
CA GLY A 516 -4.20 -24.08 -3.80
C GLY A 516 -2.99 -24.99 -4.01
N THR A 517 -2.61 -25.21 -5.27
CA THR A 517 -1.42 -25.97 -5.66
C THR A 517 -0.64 -25.17 -6.70
N HIS A 518 0.50 -24.60 -6.30
CA HIS A 518 1.29 -23.76 -7.20
C HIS A 518 2.26 -24.62 -7.99
N LEU A 519 2.43 -24.32 -9.28
CA LEU A 519 3.49 -24.93 -10.10
C LEU A 519 4.86 -24.38 -9.67
N TYR A 520 4.92 -23.08 -9.38
CA TYR A 520 6.12 -22.41 -8.89
C TYR A 520 5.74 -21.21 -8.01
N LYS A 521 6.50 -20.95 -6.94
CA LYS A 521 6.25 -19.85 -6.01
C LYS A 521 7.57 -19.32 -5.43
N VAL A 522 7.69 -18.01 -5.32
CA VAL A 522 8.77 -17.32 -4.58
C VAL A 522 8.16 -16.20 -3.74
N VAL A 523 8.68 -15.99 -2.53
CA VAL A 523 8.30 -14.91 -1.60
C VAL A 523 9.55 -14.42 -0.86
N GLY A 524 9.58 -13.16 -0.44
CA GLY A 524 10.81 -12.54 0.05
C GLY A 524 11.83 -12.36 -1.07
N MET A 525 11.35 -11.98 -2.26
CA MET A 525 12.20 -11.49 -3.35
C MET A 525 12.82 -10.14 -2.94
N SER A 526 13.81 -9.67 -3.69
CA SER A 526 14.35 -8.31 -3.56
C SER A 526 14.85 -7.83 -4.91
N GLY A 527 14.51 -6.60 -5.26
CA GLY A 527 14.76 -6.03 -6.58
C GLY A 527 13.46 -5.76 -7.36
N LYS A 528 13.53 -4.70 -8.17
CA LYS A 528 12.43 -4.16 -8.99
C LYS A 528 11.96 -5.07 -10.12
N THR A 529 12.74 -6.09 -10.49
CA THR A 529 12.48 -6.90 -11.68
C THR A 529 12.72 -8.39 -11.48
N SER A 530 11.98 -9.22 -12.21
CA SER A 530 12.18 -10.68 -12.26
C SER A 530 11.83 -11.23 -13.63
N SER A 531 12.85 -11.41 -14.47
CA SER A 531 12.75 -12.06 -15.79
C SER A 531 13.31 -13.48 -15.70
N SER A 532 12.48 -14.51 -15.89
CA SER A 532 12.92 -15.91 -15.72
C SER A 532 12.03 -16.89 -16.51
N SER A 533 12.35 -18.19 -16.44
CA SER A 533 11.57 -19.24 -17.07
C SER A 533 11.78 -20.61 -16.43
N ILE A 534 10.72 -21.41 -16.37
CA ILE A 534 10.78 -22.84 -16.08
C ILE A 534 10.49 -23.65 -17.35
N THR A 535 11.05 -24.87 -17.41
CA THR A 535 10.68 -25.86 -18.41
C THR A 535 9.76 -26.89 -17.76
N LEU A 536 8.70 -27.28 -18.47
CA LEU A 536 7.72 -28.28 -18.06
C LEU A 536 7.78 -29.44 -19.06
N ASP A 537 8.27 -30.59 -18.61
CA ASP A 537 8.15 -31.82 -19.38
C ASP A 537 6.70 -32.31 -19.27
N VAL A 538 6.06 -32.47 -20.43
CA VAL A 538 4.67 -32.91 -20.54
C VAL A 538 4.55 -34.43 -20.72
N GLY A 539 5.69 -35.14 -20.82
CA GLY A 539 5.76 -36.59 -20.91
C GLY A 539 4.89 -37.14 -22.05
N ASP A 540 4.03 -38.10 -21.72
CA ASP A 540 3.07 -38.70 -22.64
C ASP A 540 1.71 -38.00 -22.73
N ASN A 541 1.55 -36.78 -22.19
CA ASN A 541 0.31 -36.03 -22.32
C ASN A 541 0.02 -35.61 -23.78
N ARG A 542 -1.14 -36.03 -24.30
CA ARG A 542 -1.65 -35.72 -25.66
C ARG A 542 -3.06 -35.12 -25.67
N GLY A 543 -3.62 -34.80 -24.50
CA GLY A 543 -4.99 -34.31 -24.32
C GLY A 543 -5.08 -32.88 -23.78
N GLY A 544 -6.29 -32.32 -23.74
CA GLY A 544 -6.62 -31.15 -22.92
C GLY A 544 -5.94 -29.82 -23.28
N ILE A 545 -6.18 -28.84 -22.41
CA ILE A 545 -5.61 -27.49 -22.45
C ILE A 545 -5.06 -27.18 -21.05
N PHE A 546 -3.80 -26.75 -20.98
CA PHE A 546 -3.22 -26.19 -19.78
C PHE A 546 -3.54 -24.70 -19.68
N TYR A 547 -3.92 -24.25 -18.49
CA TYR A 547 -4.07 -22.86 -18.14
C TYR A 547 -2.98 -22.48 -17.14
N PHE A 548 -2.21 -21.46 -17.48
CA PHE A 548 -1.17 -20.88 -16.65
C PHE A 548 -1.63 -19.50 -16.19
N LYS A 549 -1.54 -19.22 -14.89
CA LYS A 549 -1.71 -17.85 -14.36
C LYS A 549 -0.51 -17.53 -13.49
N ILE A 550 0.14 -16.40 -13.77
CA ILE A 550 1.09 -15.79 -12.85
C ILE A 550 0.40 -14.66 -12.10
N THR A 551 0.62 -14.61 -10.80
CA THR A 551 0.25 -13.52 -9.90
C THR A 551 1.51 -12.99 -9.26
N ALA A 552 1.82 -11.72 -9.43
CA ALA A 552 2.96 -11.06 -8.82
C ALA A 552 2.52 -10.00 -7.82
N PHE A 553 3.33 -9.77 -6.80
CA PHE A 553 3.08 -8.85 -5.70
C PHE A 553 4.30 -7.96 -5.50
N ASP A 554 4.08 -6.66 -5.30
CA ASP A 554 5.04 -5.73 -4.70
C ASP A 554 5.07 -5.89 -3.16
N ASP A 555 5.99 -5.20 -2.50
CA ASP A 555 6.07 -5.16 -1.02
C ASP A 555 4.92 -4.37 -0.36
N GLY A 556 4.19 -3.54 -1.13
CA GLY A 556 2.90 -2.96 -0.75
C GLY A 556 1.73 -3.96 -0.71
N GLY A 557 1.89 -5.11 -1.36
CA GLY A 557 0.86 -6.15 -1.49
C GLY A 557 -0.11 -5.96 -2.65
N ASN A 558 0.15 -5.05 -3.59
CA ASN A 558 -0.75 -4.85 -4.74
C ASN A 558 -0.53 -6.00 -5.75
N PRO A 559 -1.59 -6.74 -6.14
CA PRO A 559 -1.44 -7.87 -7.05
C PRO A 559 -1.63 -7.47 -8.51
N ILE A 560 -0.79 -8.03 -9.40
CA ILE A 560 -1.05 -8.10 -10.84
C ILE A 560 -1.20 -9.55 -11.28
N GLN A 561 -2.03 -9.81 -12.30
CA GLN A 561 -2.23 -11.14 -12.86
C GLN A 561 -2.12 -11.14 -14.38
N ALA A 562 -1.28 -12.03 -14.91
CA ALA A 562 -1.22 -12.37 -16.33
C ALA A 562 -1.58 -13.86 -16.52
N SER A 563 -2.09 -14.24 -17.68
CA SER A 563 -2.58 -15.61 -17.91
C SER A 563 -2.41 -16.03 -19.35
N GLU A 564 -2.00 -17.28 -19.54
CA GLU A 564 -1.72 -17.90 -20.84
C GLU A 564 -2.33 -19.30 -20.90
N SER A 565 -2.51 -19.83 -22.12
CA SER A 565 -3.06 -21.17 -22.30
C SER A 565 -2.40 -21.94 -23.43
N PHE A 566 -2.22 -23.25 -23.22
CA PHE A 566 -1.57 -24.13 -24.19
C PHE A 566 -2.37 -25.42 -24.42
N ASP A 567 -2.82 -25.64 -25.65
CA ASP A 567 -3.61 -26.80 -26.07
C ASP A 567 -2.69 -27.92 -26.59
N LEU A 568 -2.49 -28.95 -25.79
CA LEU A 568 -1.57 -30.06 -26.09
C LEU A 568 -2.07 -31.02 -27.19
N ARG A 569 -3.35 -30.95 -27.56
CA ARG A 569 -3.99 -31.95 -28.41
C ARG A 569 -3.47 -31.93 -29.84
N ASP A 570 -3.47 -33.11 -30.45
CA ASP A 570 -3.40 -33.25 -31.89
C ASP A 570 -4.69 -32.77 -32.56
N TRP A 571 -4.57 -32.41 -33.84
CA TRP A 571 -5.65 -31.90 -34.67
C TRP A 571 -5.62 -32.54 -36.05
N MET A 572 -6.69 -32.36 -36.83
CA MET A 572 -6.80 -32.86 -38.20
C MET A 572 -7.13 -31.76 -39.21
N GLY A 573 -6.74 -31.95 -40.46
CA GLY A 573 -7.14 -31.12 -41.59
C GLY A 573 -8.11 -31.85 -42.53
N THR A 574 -9.10 -31.12 -43.07
CA THR A 574 -10.02 -31.64 -44.10
C THR A 574 -10.11 -30.69 -45.30
N GLU A 575 -9.86 -31.20 -46.51
CA GLU A 575 -10.11 -30.50 -47.78
C GLU A 575 -11.24 -31.25 -48.53
N GLY A 576 -12.49 -30.82 -48.31
CA GLY A 576 -13.67 -31.35 -49.00
C GLY A 576 -14.05 -32.80 -48.68
N GLY A 577 -13.54 -33.37 -47.57
CA GLY A 577 -13.80 -34.75 -47.15
C GLY A 577 -14.55 -34.83 -45.81
N LEU A 578 -15.50 -35.76 -45.74
CA LEU A 578 -16.40 -35.96 -44.59
C LEU A 578 -15.78 -36.76 -43.44
N LEU A 579 -16.20 -36.45 -42.20
CA LEU A 579 -15.87 -37.23 -41.00
C LEU A 579 -17.10 -37.42 -40.08
N TYR A 580 -17.67 -38.63 -40.04
CA TYR A 580 -18.73 -38.96 -39.09
C TYR A 580 -18.19 -39.72 -37.86
N SER A 581 -18.57 -39.28 -36.65
CA SER A 581 -18.30 -40.00 -35.41
C SER A 581 -19.57 -40.20 -34.58
N MET A 582 -19.99 -41.45 -34.40
CA MET A 582 -21.17 -41.77 -33.59
C MET A 582 -20.99 -41.48 -32.07
N GLY A 583 -19.75 -41.23 -31.62
CA GLY A 583 -19.39 -40.94 -30.23
C GLY A 583 -18.91 -39.50 -29.96
N GLY A 584 -18.97 -38.59 -30.93
CA GLY A 584 -18.34 -37.28 -30.85
C GLY A 584 -16.83 -37.31 -31.17
N THR A 585 -16.14 -36.17 -31.01
CA THR A 585 -14.72 -36.01 -31.36
C THR A 585 -13.99 -35.02 -30.43
N ASP A 586 -12.85 -35.41 -29.86
CA ASP A 586 -11.89 -34.47 -29.25
C ASP A 586 -10.79 -34.14 -30.27
N ILE A 587 -11.10 -33.18 -31.15
CA ILE A 587 -10.21 -32.69 -32.19
C ILE A 587 -9.93 -31.22 -31.88
N ALA A 588 -8.66 -30.87 -31.66
CA ALA A 588 -8.29 -29.47 -31.48
C ALA A 588 -8.56 -28.63 -32.73
N VAL A 589 -8.88 -27.35 -32.51
CA VAL A 589 -8.95 -26.35 -33.56
C VAL A 589 -7.64 -25.58 -33.58
N ARG A 590 -7.01 -25.47 -34.75
CA ARG A 590 -5.86 -24.59 -34.99
C ARG A 590 -6.27 -23.50 -35.97
N ASN A 591 -5.66 -22.32 -35.83
CA ASN A 591 -5.86 -21.17 -36.68
C ASN A 591 -4.50 -20.58 -37.06
N PHE A 592 -4.33 -20.20 -38.31
CA PHE A 592 -3.09 -19.61 -38.82
C PHE A 592 -3.39 -18.18 -39.30
N LEU A 593 -2.77 -17.20 -38.64
CA LEU A 593 -2.91 -15.79 -39.00
C LEU A 593 -2.19 -15.54 -40.33
N GLU A 594 -2.91 -15.02 -41.33
CA GLU A 594 -2.38 -14.89 -42.70
C GLU A 594 -1.16 -13.96 -42.82
N GLU A 595 -0.98 -13.06 -41.84
CA GLU A 595 0.16 -12.15 -41.72
C GLU A 595 1.48 -12.85 -41.38
N ASN A 596 1.43 -14.02 -40.74
CA ASN A 596 2.59 -14.86 -40.44
C ASN A 596 3.07 -15.68 -41.66
N GLY A 597 2.39 -15.56 -42.81
CA GLY A 597 2.72 -16.26 -44.04
C GLY A 597 2.18 -17.70 -44.10
N ASN A 598 2.80 -18.54 -44.91
CA ASN A 598 2.46 -19.95 -45.03
C ASN A 598 3.24 -20.77 -43.97
N PRO A 599 2.56 -21.46 -43.04
CA PRO A 599 3.23 -22.24 -41.98
C PRO A 599 3.96 -23.50 -42.50
N TRP A 600 3.73 -23.92 -43.75
CA TRP A 600 4.15 -25.21 -44.30
C TRP A 600 5.22 -25.09 -45.41
N ILE A 601 5.84 -23.93 -45.59
CA ILE A 601 6.82 -23.69 -46.67
C ILE A 601 7.95 -24.75 -46.65
N GLY A 602 8.12 -25.45 -47.77
CA GLY A 602 9.14 -26.48 -47.96
C GLY A 602 8.81 -27.84 -47.33
N SER A 603 7.60 -28.03 -46.80
CA SER A 603 7.15 -29.30 -46.21
C SER A 603 6.53 -30.26 -47.24
N PHE A 604 6.34 -31.52 -46.84
CA PHE A 604 5.62 -32.50 -47.67
C PHE A 604 4.14 -32.10 -47.87
N ILE A 605 3.44 -31.69 -46.82
CA ILE A 605 2.00 -31.36 -46.86
C ILE A 605 1.69 -30.18 -47.80
N GLU A 606 2.55 -29.16 -47.90
CA GLU A 606 2.39 -28.03 -48.85
C GLU A 606 2.26 -28.49 -50.31
N ASN A 607 2.93 -29.59 -50.67
CA ASN A 607 2.93 -30.13 -52.04
C ASN A 607 1.70 -31.00 -52.34
N ILE A 608 0.83 -31.21 -51.35
CA ILE A 608 -0.29 -32.15 -51.39
C ILE A 608 -1.62 -31.40 -51.24
N VAL A 609 -1.71 -30.52 -50.24
CA VAL A 609 -2.94 -29.84 -49.79
C VAL A 609 -2.60 -28.41 -49.37
N SER A 610 -3.49 -27.45 -49.65
CA SER A 610 -3.22 -26.05 -49.31
C SER A 610 -3.60 -25.75 -47.87
N TRP A 611 -2.71 -25.08 -47.12
CA TRP A 611 -3.01 -24.57 -45.78
C TRP A 611 -4.19 -23.58 -45.75
N ARG A 612 -4.52 -22.97 -46.90
CA ARG A 612 -5.68 -22.08 -47.08
C ARG A 612 -6.99 -22.83 -47.37
N ASN A 613 -6.90 -24.10 -47.75
CA ASN A 613 -8.04 -24.95 -48.11
C ASN A 613 -8.33 -26.00 -47.04
N ILE A 614 -7.35 -26.38 -46.20
CA ILE A 614 -7.61 -27.14 -44.98
C ILE A 614 -8.56 -26.34 -44.10
N ALA A 615 -9.78 -26.83 -44.03
CA ALA A 615 -10.76 -26.45 -43.03
C ALA A 615 -10.73 -27.51 -41.93
N ILE A 616 -11.07 -27.09 -40.71
CA ILE A 616 -11.47 -28.04 -39.67
C ILE A 616 -12.99 -28.17 -39.80
N SER A 617 -13.44 -29.23 -40.47
CA SER A 617 -14.80 -29.50 -40.94
C SER A 617 -15.35 -28.53 -42.02
N THR A 618 -14.98 -28.75 -43.28
CA THR A 618 -15.88 -28.32 -44.38
C THR A 618 -17.18 -29.13 -44.38
N GLU A 619 -17.14 -30.38 -43.90
CA GLU A 619 -18.22 -31.34 -44.06
C GLU A 619 -18.51 -32.16 -42.77
N LEU A 620 -19.57 -31.78 -42.07
CA LEU A 620 -20.39 -32.63 -41.17
C LEU A 620 -19.65 -33.52 -40.16
N ILE A 621 -18.91 -32.92 -39.20
CA ILE A 621 -18.61 -33.61 -37.94
C ILE A 621 -19.94 -33.91 -37.22
N GLY A 622 -20.29 -35.19 -37.14
CA GLY A 622 -21.41 -35.68 -36.36
C GLY A 622 -21.08 -35.77 -34.88
N ASP A 623 -22.03 -35.34 -34.03
CA ASP A 623 -21.90 -35.32 -32.58
C ASP A 623 -23.27 -35.63 -31.93
N LYS A 624 -23.26 -36.18 -30.71
CA LYS A 624 -24.43 -36.68 -29.97
C LYS A 624 -24.86 -35.83 -28.77
N VAL A 625 -24.32 -34.61 -28.62
CA VAL A 625 -24.80 -33.64 -27.63
C VAL A 625 -26.33 -33.52 -27.69
N ALA A 626 -27.02 -33.69 -26.55
CA ALA A 626 -28.47 -33.85 -26.54
C ALA A 626 -29.22 -32.60 -27.06
N GLY A 627 -29.94 -32.74 -28.18
CA GLY A 627 -30.70 -31.65 -28.79
C GLY A 627 -31.32 -32.03 -30.15
N ASN A 628 -31.91 -31.05 -30.83
CA ASN A 628 -32.26 -31.14 -32.25
C ASN A 628 -31.11 -30.56 -33.09
N PRO A 629 -30.79 -31.12 -34.28
CA PRO A 629 -29.78 -30.55 -35.16
C PRO A 629 -30.07 -29.07 -35.49
N ILE A 630 -29.13 -28.20 -35.15
CA ILE A 630 -29.16 -26.78 -35.54
C ILE A 630 -28.70 -26.68 -37.02
N ALA A 631 -29.10 -25.63 -37.72
CA ALA A 631 -28.59 -25.34 -39.08
C ALA A 631 -27.05 -25.24 -39.09
N PRO A 632 -26.36 -25.55 -40.20
CA PRO A 632 -24.89 -25.53 -40.27
C PRO A 632 -24.28 -24.23 -39.76
N GLU A 633 -23.62 -24.31 -38.60
CA GLU A 633 -22.97 -23.18 -37.96
C GLU A 633 -21.62 -22.94 -38.63
N LYS A 634 -21.39 -21.70 -39.07
CA LYS A 634 -20.14 -21.33 -39.71
C LYS A 634 -19.12 -20.86 -38.68
N SER A 635 -17.95 -21.48 -38.63
CA SER A 635 -16.83 -20.96 -37.83
C SER A 635 -16.47 -19.55 -38.31
N PRO A 636 -16.48 -18.52 -37.43
CA PRO A 636 -16.06 -17.17 -37.81
C PRO A 636 -14.56 -17.13 -38.13
N THR A 637 -13.77 -17.98 -37.47
CA THR A 637 -12.32 -18.03 -37.54
C THR A 637 -11.84 -18.76 -38.80
N VAL A 638 -12.15 -20.06 -38.92
CA VAL A 638 -11.66 -20.92 -40.01
C VAL A 638 -12.65 -21.09 -41.17
N LYS A 639 -13.75 -20.32 -41.17
CA LYS A 639 -14.77 -20.23 -42.24
C LYS A 639 -15.47 -21.56 -42.61
N SER A 640 -15.25 -22.61 -41.81
CA SER A 640 -15.73 -23.98 -41.93
C SER A 640 -17.19 -24.13 -41.44
N TYR A 641 -17.83 -25.30 -41.58
CA TYR A 641 -19.24 -25.52 -41.20
C TYR A 641 -19.45 -26.81 -40.39
N MET A 642 -20.17 -26.70 -39.27
CA MET A 642 -20.46 -27.82 -38.36
C MET A 642 -21.96 -27.95 -38.09
N VAL A 643 -22.46 -29.16 -37.80
CA VAL A 643 -23.87 -29.41 -37.44
C VAL A 643 -23.90 -30.17 -36.11
N ARG A 644 -24.47 -29.55 -35.07
CA ARG A 644 -24.59 -30.14 -33.73
C ARG A 644 -26.05 -30.15 -33.24
N PRO A 645 -26.50 -31.26 -32.64
CA PRO A 645 -26.06 -32.64 -32.90
C PRO A 645 -26.31 -33.06 -34.36
N TYR A 646 -25.70 -34.16 -34.78
CA TYR A 646 -26.03 -34.84 -36.04
C TYR A 646 -25.81 -36.35 -35.89
N THR A 647 -26.85 -37.14 -36.14
CA THR A 647 -26.82 -38.60 -36.02
C THR A 647 -27.29 -39.23 -37.34
N VAL A 648 -26.47 -40.10 -37.92
CA VAL A 648 -26.83 -40.87 -39.11
C VAL A 648 -27.66 -42.08 -38.65
N THR A 649 -28.99 -41.94 -38.60
CA THR A 649 -29.91 -43.01 -38.16
C THR A 649 -30.28 -43.99 -39.26
N ASP A 650 -30.15 -43.59 -40.53
CA ASP A 650 -30.82 -44.27 -41.64
C ASP A 650 -29.92 -45.26 -42.41
N VAL A 651 -28.62 -45.35 -42.06
CA VAL A 651 -27.66 -46.28 -42.67
C VAL A 651 -27.38 -47.45 -41.71
N GLY A 652 -28.12 -48.54 -41.86
CA GLY A 652 -27.95 -49.74 -41.01
C GLY A 652 -26.67 -50.54 -41.28
N SER A 653 -26.08 -50.42 -42.48
CA SER A 653 -24.80 -51.03 -42.88
C SER A 653 -24.40 -50.55 -44.29
N TYR A 654 -23.20 -49.98 -44.42
CA TYR A 654 -22.56 -49.70 -45.71
C TYR A 654 -22.28 -50.99 -46.46
N TYR A 655 -21.76 -52.01 -45.77
CA TYR A 655 -21.37 -53.29 -46.38
C TYR A 655 -22.53 -53.95 -47.12
N SER A 656 -23.64 -54.21 -46.43
CA SER A 656 -24.81 -54.88 -47.03
C SER A 656 -25.46 -54.04 -48.14
N THR A 657 -25.57 -52.72 -47.95
CA THR A 657 -26.19 -51.80 -48.91
C THR A 657 -25.38 -51.70 -50.20
N LEU A 658 -24.08 -51.37 -50.10
CA LEU A 658 -23.21 -51.18 -51.26
C LEU A 658 -22.88 -52.50 -51.96
N LYS A 659 -22.77 -53.61 -51.20
CA LYS A 659 -22.60 -54.94 -51.80
C LYS A 659 -23.82 -55.37 -52.60
N SER A 660 -25.03 -55.16 -52.08
CA SER A 660 -26.27 -55.46 -52.81
C SER A 660 -26.39 -54.61 -54.09
N ALA A 661 -26.08 -53.32 -54.00
CA ALA A 661 -26.06 -52.42 -55.16
C ALA A 661 -25.03 -52.87 -56.22
N PHE A 662 -23.81 -53.23 -55.80
CA PHE A 662 -22.77 -53.74 -56.68
C PHE A 662 -23.12 -55.09 -57.33
N ASP A 663 -23.51 -56.10 -56.54
CA ASP A 663 -23.81 -57.44 -57.06
C ASP A 663 -25.00 -57.41 -58.05
N SER A 664 -25.96 -56.49 -57.88
CA SER A 664 -27.05 -56.28 -58.84
C SER A 664 -26.61 -55.69 -60.19
N ARG A 665 -25.40 -55.10 -60.27
CA ARG A 665 -24.89 -54.38 -61.45
C ARG A 665 -23.61 -54.97 -62.05
N LYS A 666 -22.84 -55.76 -61.31
CA LYS A 666 -21.49 -56.25 -61.72
C LYS A 666 -21.45 -56.96 -63.07
N VAL A 667 -22.50 -57.72 -63.41
CA VAL A 667 -22.61 -58.43 -64.69
C VAL A 667 -22.64 -57.46 -65.87
N GLY A 668 -23.34 -56.33 -65.74
CA GLY A 668 -23.41 -55.29 -66.78
C GLY A 668 -22.19 -54.35 -66.81
N LEU A 669 -21.30 -54.46 -65.82
CA LEU A 669 -20.07 -53.66 -65.71
C LEU A 669 -18.82 -54.39 -66.23
N GLY A 670 -18.91 -55.69 -66.54
CA GLY A 670 -17.77 -56.47 -67.05
C GLY A 670 -16.61 -56.60 -66.05
N VAL A 671 -16.93 -56.64 -64.74
CA VAL A 671 -15.93 -56.64 -63.66
C VAL A 671 -15.10 -57.92 -63.66
N ILE A 672 -13.79 -57.79 -63.42
CA ILE A 672 -12.86 -58.90 -63.29
C ILE A 672 -12.78 -59.28 -61.82
N GLU A 673 -13.39 -60.41 -61.43
CA GLU A 673 -13.28 -60.94 -60.08
C GLU A 673 -11.86 -61.46 -59.81
N MET A 674 -11.26 -61.00 -58.70
CA MET A 674 -9.94 -61.42 -58.24
C MET A 674 -10.02 -62.69 -57.37
N PRO A 675 -8.95 -63.50 -57.31
CA PRO A 675 -8.83 -64.57 -56.32
C PRO A 675 -8.99 -64.00 -54.89
N VAL A 676 -9.77 -64.68 -54.05
CA VAL A 676 -9.95 -64.27 -52.65
C VAL A 676 -8.66 -64.50 -51.87
N THR A 677 -8.17 -63.44 -51.22
CA THR A 677 -6.95 -63.44 -50.41
C THR A 677 -7.20 -62.74 -49.07
N THR A 678 -6.38 -63.05 -48.06
CA THR A 678 -6.31 -62.34 -46.78
C THR A 678 -5.27 -61.19 -46.79
N LYS A 679 -4.51 -61.02 -47.88
CA LYS A 679 -3.53 -59.95 -48.06
C LYS A 679 -3.50 -59.40 -49.48
N LEU A 680 -3.44 -58.07 -49.63
CA LEU A 680 -3.13 -57.35 -50.88
C LEU A 680 -1.74 -56.72 -50.77
N SER A 681 -0.85 -57.01 -51.72
CA SER A 681 0.43 -56.32 -51.94
C SER A 681 0.83 -56.42 -53.42
N GLY A 682 1.76 -55.57 -53.87
CA GLY A 682 2.05 -55.40 -55.31
C GLY A 682 1.01 -54.53 -56.02
N SER A 683 0.89 -54.63 -57.36
CA SER A 683 -0.06 -53.83 -58.15
C SER A 683 -1.39 -54.56 -58.42
N LEU A 684 -2.45 -53.77 -58.58
CA LEU A 684 -3.81 -54.21 -58.89
C LEU A 684 -4.02 -54.57 -60.37
N GLY A 685 -3.27 -53.92 -61.25
CA GLY A 685 -3.31 -54.04 -62.70
C GLY A 685 -4.35 -53.13 -63.37
N ASN A 686 -3.88 -52.24 -64.24
CA ASN A 686 -4.63 -51.20 -64.96
C ASN A 686 -5.72 -51.64 -65.96
N VAL A 687 -6.13 -52.92 -65.97
CA VAL A 687 -7.09 -53.48 -66.95
C VAL A 687 -8.43 -53.78 -66.30
N GLY A 688 -9.45 -53.01 -66.68
CA GLY A 688 -10.84 -53.18 -66.23
C GLY A 688 -11.07 -52.74 -64.78
N ILE A 689 -12.30 -52.91 -64.30
CA ILE A 689 -12.60 -52.82 -62.87
C ILE A 689 -12.25 -54.17 -62.24
N LYS A 690 -11.50 -54.16 -61.15
CA LYS A 690 -11.22 -55.34 -60.31
C LYS A 690 -12.20 -55.40 -59.15
N SER A 691 -12.63 -56.60 -58.75
CA SER A 691 -13.39 -56.78 -57.50
C SER A 691 -12.98 -58.01 -56.71
N MET A 692 -12.94 -57.88 -55.39
CA MET A 692 -12.80 -59.00 -54.46
C MET A 692 -13.89 -58.93 -53.37
N SER A 693 -14.36 -60.09 -52.91
CA SER A 693 -15.21 -60.22 -51.73
C SER A 693 -14.65 -61.31 -50.83
N THR A 694 -14.34 -60.97 -49.58
CA THR A 694 -13.88 -61.90 -48.55
C THR A 694 -14.81 -61.85 -47.34
N VAL A 695 -14.97 -62.97 -46.63
CA VAL A 695 -15.68 -63.04 -45.34
C VAL A 695 -14.73 -62.92 -44.13
N ASN A 696 -13.42 -62.96 -44.38
CA ASN A 696 -12.38 -62.87 -43.37
C ASN A 696 -11.82 -61.43 -43.30
N ASN A 697 -10.92 -61.20 -42.33
CA ASN A 697 -10.11 -59.99 -42.28
C ASN A 697 -9.21 -59.87 -43.52
N LEU A 698 -8.86 -58.65 -43.89
CA LEU A 698 -7.97 -58.31 -45.00
C LEU A 698 -6.84 -57.40 -44.53
N SER A 699 -5.60 -57.77 -44.83
CA SER A 699 -4.45 -56.87 -44.74
C SER A 699 -4.16 -56.22 -46.10
N VAL A 700 -3.87 -54.93 -46.11
CA VAL A 700 -3.36 -54.18 -47.26
C VAL A 700 -1.95 -53.73 -46.93
N GLY A 701 -1.01 -54.06 -47.81
CA GLY A 701 0.41 -53.95 -47.56
C GLY A 701 0.92 -54.94 -46.50
N GLY A 702 2.01 -54.60 -45.82
CA GLY A 702 2.56 -55.38 -44.71
C GLY A 702 3.68 -54.66 -43.95
N PRO A 703 3.94 -55.05 -42.68
CA PRO A 703 4.81 -54.34 -41.73
C PRO A 703 6.34 -54.44 -42.03
N ALA A 704 6.70 -54.74 -43.27
CA ALA A 704 8.07 -54.75 -43.79
C ALA A 704 8.12 -54.04 -45.15
N ASN A 705 7.35 -52.95 -45.26
CA ASN A 705 7.22 -52.06 -46.41
C ASN A 705 6.82 -52.77 -47.71
N GLU A 706 5.96 -53.78 -47.59
CA GLU A 706 5.28 -54.39 -48.73
C GLU A 706 4.20 -53.42 -49.23
N GLU A 707 4.52 -52.52 -50.16
CA GLU A 707 3.52 -51.57 -50.70
C GLU A 707 2.37 -52.29 -51.45
N PHE A 708 1.17 -51.69 -51.39
CA PHE A 708 0.07 -51.97 -52.33
C PHE A 708 -0.14 -50.78 -53.27
N VAL A 709 -0.09 -51.05 -54.57
CA VAL A 709 -0.22 -50.05 -55.63
C VAL A 709 -1.57 -50.21 -56.31
N CYS A 710 -2.46 -49.26 -56.05
CA CYS A 710 -3.72 -49.11 -56.77
C CYS A 710 -3.46 -48.40 -58.10
N ASP A 711 -3.04 -49.16 -59.13
CA ASP A 711 -2.76 -48.72 -60.51
C ASP A 711 -3.96 -48.93 -61.46
N GLY A 712 -5.18 -48.84 -60.94
CA GLY A 712 -6.42 -49.07 -61.70
C GLY A 712 -7.68 -48.79 -60.89
N SER A 713 -8.81 -49.37 -61.27
CA SER A 713 -10.08 -49.24 -60.53
C SER A 713 -10.40 -50.51 -59.74
N GLY A 714 -10.51 -50.41 -58.42
CA GLY A 714 -10.74 -51.55 -57.52
C GLY A 714 -11.91 -51.36 -56.55
N ILE A 715 -12.64 -52.45 -56.26
CA ILE A 715 -13.66 -52.51 -55.20
C ILE A 715 -13.46 -53.77 -54.34
N PHE A 716 -13.32 -53.57 -53.03
CA PHE A 716 -12.99 -54.62 -52.07
C PHE A 716 -14.06 -54.70 -50.98
N PHE A 717 -14.76 -55.83 -50.91
CA PHE A 717 -15.73 -56.13 -49.86
C PHE A 717 -15.09 -57.02 -48.79
N VAL A 718 -14.94 -56.50 -47.57
CA VAL A 718 -14.31 -57.19 -46.43
C VAL A 718 -15.35 -57.47 -45.34
N GLY A 719 -15.69 -58.74 -45.14
CA GLY A 719 -16.65 -59.17 -44.10
C GLY A 719 -16.07 -59.22 -42.68
N GLY A 720 -14.74 -59.25 -42.55
CA GLY A 720 -14.02 -59.03 -41.31
C GLY A 720 -13.45 -57.61 -41.19
N ASP A 721 -12.38 -57.46 -40.42
CA ASP A 721 -11.66 -56.18 -40.26
C ASP A 721 -10.68 -55.92 -41.42
N LEU A 722 -10.47 -54.64 -41.73
CA LEU A 722 -9.44 -54.16 -42.65
C LEU A 722 -8.23 -53.65 -41.86
N ASN A 723 -7.03 -54.13 -42.19
CA ASN A 723 -5.77 -53.64 -41.64
C ASN A 723 -4.92 -53.04 -42.77
N ILE A 724 -4.55 -51.77 -42.67
CA ILE A 724 -3.68 -51.09 -43.62
C ILE A 724 -2.32 -50.88 -42.94
N TYR A 725 -1.25 -51.36 -43.58
CA TYR A 725 0.12 -51.19 -43.13
C TYR A 725 0.85 -50.31 -44.15
N GLY A 726 1.11 -49.06 -43.78
CA GLY A 726 1.72 -48.07 -44.67
C GLY A 726 0.87 -47.71 -45.88
N LYS A 727 1.54 -47.48 -47.02
CA LYS A 727 0.94 -46.76 -48.15
C LYS A 727 -0.02 -47.58 -49.00
N ILE A 728 -1.04 -46.88 -49.50
CA ILE A 728 -1.79 -47.26 -50.71
C ILE A 728 -1.50 -46.18 -51.75
N ARG A 729 -0.82 -46.54 -52.86
CA ARG A 729 -0.34 -45.57 -53.85
C ARG A 729 -1.12 -45.65 -55.15
N ASN A 730 -1.37 -44.51 -55.80
CA ASN A 730 -1.80 -44.48 -57.20
C ASN A 730 -0.61 -44.29 -58.15
N VAL A 731 -0.72 -44.82 -59.38
CA VAL A 731 0.21 -44.49 -60.47
C VAL A 731 -0.29 -43.25 -61.22
N ASN A 732 -1.61 -43.11 -61.35
CA ASN A 732 -2.29 -41.93 -61.87
C ASN A 732 -3.28 -41.39 -60.83
N ALA A 733 -2.83 -40.43 -60.03
CA ALA A 733 -3.62 -39.81 -58.95
C ALA A 733 -4.99 -39.25 -59.40
N ASN A 734 -5.18 -38.96 -60.70
CA ASN A 734 -6.43 -38.42 -61.24
C ASN A 734 -7.44 -39.51 -61.68
N LYS A 735 -7.04 -40.79 -61.76
CA LYS A 735 -7.85 -41.86 -62.36
C LYS A 735 -7.91 -43.16 -61.56
N ASP A 736 -6.80 -43.55 -60.96
CA ASP A 736 -6.71 -44.82 -60.24
C ASP A 736 -7.39 -44.66 -58.88
N ALA A 737 -8.22 -45.62 -58.50
CA ALA A 737 -9.12 -45.47 -57.36
C ALA A 737 -9.50 -46.84 -56.79
N CYS A 738 -9.20 -47.05 -55.50
CA CYS A 738 -9.55 -48.24 -54.75
C CYS A 738 -10.57 -47.88 -53.67
N ILE A 739 -11.72 -48.57 -53.69
CA ILE A 739 -12.78 -48.41 -52.69
C ILE A 739 -12.82 -49.67 -51.82
N PHE A 740 -12.80 -49.48 -50.50
CA PHE A 740 -12.93 -50.54 -49.51
C PHE A 740 -14.25 -50.39 -48.79
N VAL A 741 -15.02 -51.48 -48.70
CA VAL A 741 -16.28 -51.53 -47.95
C VAL A 741 -16.18 -52.67 -46.94
N VAL A 742 -16.26 -52.33 -45.66
CA VAL A 742 -15.81 -53.16 -44.53
C VAL A 742 -16.96 -53.36 -43.55
N GLN A 743 -17.22 -54.61 -43.16
CA GLN A 743 -18.23 -54.96 -42.16
C GLN A 743 -17.64 -54.95 -40.73
N GLY A 744 -16.35 -55.27 -40.59
CA GLY A 744 -15.59 -55.10 -39.35
C GLY A 744 -15.06 -53.68 -39.15
N ASN A 745 -14.05 -53.57 -38.29
CA ASN A 745 -13.32 -52.33 -38.01
C ASN A 745 -12.25 -52.07 -39.08
N VAL A 746 -11.68 -50.87 -39.07
CA VAL A 746 -10.53 -50.46 -39.90
C VAL A 746 -9.39 -50.04 -38.98
N TYR A 747 -8.20 -50.60 -39.18
CA TYR A 747 -6.99 -50.25 -38.46
C TYR A 747 -5.93 -49.75 -39.44
N ILE A 748 -5.44 -48.53 -39.24
CA ILE A 748 -4.29 -47.97 -39.97
C ILE A 748 -3.09 -48.01 -39.01
N HIS A 749 -2.03 -48.69 -39.43
CA HIS A 749 -0.82 -48.96 -38.66
C HIS A 749 0.40 -48.28 -39.30
N GLY A 750 1.31 -47.76 -38.47
CA GLY A 750 2.55 -47.13 -38.93
C GLY A 750 3.52 -48.08 -39.64
N THR A 751 4.49 -47.49 -40.33
CA THR A 751 5.59 -48.20 -41.01
C THR A 751 6.95 -47.73 -40.53
N ILE A 752 7.92 -48.65 -40.52
CA ILE A 752 9.29 -48.35 -40.09
C ILE A 752 10.05 -47.80 -41.31
N GLU A 753 9.85 -46.52 -41.62
CA GLU A 753 10.60 -45.78 -42.65
C GLU A 753 11.27 -44.53 -42.08
N PRO A 754 12.58 -44.33 -42.26
CA PRO A 754 13.34 -43.37 -41.45
C PRO A 754 13.19 -41.89 -41.89
N LYS A 755 12.15 -41.51 -42.66
CA LYS A 755 12.00 -40.17 -43.32
C LYS A 755 10.58 -39.74 -43.79
N GLN A 756 9.44 -40.13 -43.20
CA GLN A 756 8.13 -39.98 -43.90
C GLN A 756 6.96 -39.31 -43.18
N LYS A 757 7.15 -38.04 -42.77
CA LYS A 757 6.19 -37.13 -42.09
C LYS A 757 4.67 -37.28 -42.34
N TYR A 758 4.21 -37.84 -43.47
CA TYR A 758 2.85 -38.40 -43.61
C TYR A 758 2.84 -39.73 -44.39
N GLU A 759 2.13 -40.73 -43.88
CA GLU A 759 1.79 -41.96 -44.60
C GLU A 759 0.66 -41.73 -45.62
N GLU A 760 0.92 -42.01 -46.90
CA GLU A 760 0.00 -41.75 -48.03
C GLU A 760 -0.97 -42.93 -48.31
N ILE A 761 -2.27 -42.70 -48.13
CA ILE A 761 -3.34 -43.69 -48.36
C ILE A 761 -4.32 -43.18 -49.43
N ASN A 762 -4.12 -43.60 -50.69
CA ASN A 762 -5.03 -43.35 -51.80
C ASN A 762 -6.19 -44.36 -51.79
N ALA A 763 -7.14 -44.19 -50.87
CA ALA A 763 -8.32 -45.04 -50.78
C ALA A 763 -9.56 -44.27 -50.29
N TYR A 764 -10.73 -44.73 -50.72
CA TYR A 764 -12.00 -44.37 -50.08
C TYR A 764 -12.49 -45.58 -49.27
N ILE A 765 -12.77 -45.39 -47.99
CA ILE A 765 -13.01 -46.47 -47.02
C ILE A 765 -14.36 -46.24 -46.35
N LEU A 766 -15.24 -47.24 -46.39
CA LEU A 766 -16.51 -47.25 -45.64
C LEU A 766 -16.57 -48.46 -44.70
N ALA A 767 -16.86 -48.22 -43.43
CA ALA A 767 -16.84 -49.23 -42.37
C ALA A 767 -18.13 -49.25 -41.54
N ASP A 768 -18.65 -50.44 -41.29
CA ASP A 768 -19.71 -50.66 -40.30
C ASP A 768 -19.14 -50.74 -38.86
N GLY A 769 -17.83 -50.94 -38.73
CA GLY A 769 -17.05 -50.88 -37.49
C GLY A 769 -16.51 -49.49 -37.14
N GLU A 770 -15.57 -49.45 -36.19
CA GLU A 770 -14.74 -48.29 -35.83
C GLU A 770 -13.61 -48.14 -36.86
N LEU A 771 -13.17 -46.91 -37.16
CA LEU A 771 -11.91 -46.66 -37.87
C LEU A 771 -10.88 -46.07 -36.89
N ARG A 772 -9.74 -46.72 -36.74
CA ARG A 772 -8.71 -46.35 -35.78
C ARG A 772 -7.36 -46.14 -36.44
N ILE A 773 -6.83 -44.92 -36.30
CA ILE A 773 -5.45 -44.60 -36.62
C ILE A 773 -4.61 -44.95 -35.38
N ASN A 774 -3.82 -46.02 -35.46
CA ASN A 774 -2.99 -46.44 -34.34
C ASN A 774 -1.77 -45.51 -34.16
N PRO A 775 -1.16 -45.51 -32.95
CA PRO A 775 0.12 -44.85 -32.73
C PRO A 775 1.14 -45.28 -33.78
N ASP A 776 2.08 -44.39 -34.07
CA ASP A 776 3.30 -44.81 -34.76
C ASP A 776 4.16 -45.68 -33.83
N THR A 777 5.05 -46.48 -34.40
CA THR A 777 5.90 -47.44 -33.66
C THR A 777 7.36 -47.40 -34.12
N ASP A 778 7.79 -46.34 -34.81
CA ASP A 778 9.22 -46.19 -35.13
C ASP A 778 10.09 -46.03 -33.87
N LEU A 779 11.28 -46.61 -33.94
CA LEU A 779 12.21 -46.74 -32.82
C LEU A 779 13.08 -45.49 -32.60
N ASN A 780 12.99 -44.48 -33.46
CA ASN A 780 13.85 -43.30 -33.43
C ASN A 780 13.14 -42.04 -32.89
N GLY A 781 11.82 -42.09 -32.65
CA GLY A 781 11.04 -40.97 -32.12
C GLY A 781 10.68 -39.88 -33.15
N GLU A 782 10.94 -40.11 -34.44
CA GLU A 782 10.19 -39.43 -35.49
C GLU A 782 8.77 -40.04 -35.52
N TYR A 783 7.74 -39.20 -35.63
CA TYR A 783 6.33 -39.61 -35.62
C TYR A 783 5.66 -39.08 -36.88
N ASP A 784 5.15 -39.97 -37.71
CA ASP A 784 4.60 -39.61 -39.01
C ASP A 784 3.07 -39.49 -38.96
N GLY A 785 2.51 -38.44 -39.58
CA GLY A 785 1.06 -38.25 -39.71
C GLY A 785 0.41 -39.24 -40.69
N VAL A 786 -0.90 -39.17 -40.87
CA VAL A 786 -1.61 -39.92 -41.94
C VAL A 786 -2.26 -38.96 -42.92
N TYR A 787 -2.07 -39.20 -44.21
CA TYR A 787 -2.72 -38.47 -45.30
C TYR A 787 -3.58 -39.42 -46.14
N ILE A 788 -4.88 -39.16 -46.21
CA ILE A 788 -5.85 -39.96 -46.97
C ILE A 788 -6.36 -39.16 -48.16
N ASN A 789 -5.95 -39.55 -49.38
CA ASN A 789 -6.55 -39.06 -50.62
C ASN A 789 -7.76 -39.93 -50.96
N GLY A 790 -8.95 -39.50 -50.56
CA GLY A 790 -10.21 -40.21 -50.76
C GLY A 790 -11.30 -39.80 -49.78
N GLY A 791 -11.54 -40.61 -48.75
CA GLY A 791 -12.58 -40.36 -47.77
C GLY A 791 -12.76 -41.51 -46.78
N ILE A 792 -13.23 -41.20 -45.57
CA ILE A 792 -13.38 -42.18 -44.48
C ILE A 792 -14.77 -42.11 -43.82
N HIS A 793 -15.52 -43.20 -43.91
CA HIS A 793 -16.83 -43.36 -43.30
C HIS A 793 -16.81 -44.48 -42.27
N SER A 794 -17.31 -44.24 -41.07
CA SER A 794 -17.42 -45.24 -39.99
C SER A 794 -18.74 -45.12 -39.25
N LEU A 795 -19.51 -46.21 -39.14
CA LEU A 795 -20.77 -46.19 -38.36
C LEU A 795 -20.55 -46.16 -36.84
N LYS A 796 -19.36 -46.51 -36.33
CA LYS A 796 -19.03 -46.44 -34.90
C LYS A 796 -18.19 -45.22 -34.51
N GLY A 797 -17.48 -44.63 -35.48
CA GLY A 797 -16.71 -43.40 -35.34
C GLY A 797 -15.21 -43.60 -35.57
N VAL A 798 -14.48 -42.48 -35.50
CA VAL A 798 -13.05 -42.42 -35.85
C VAL A 798 -12.21 -42.12 -34.61
N SER A 799 -11.23 -42.97 -34.33
CA SER A 799 -10.30 -42.81 -33.21
C SER A 799 -8.89 -42.48 -33.72
N LEU A 800 -8.42 -41.27 -33.42
CA LEU A 800 -7.04 -40.87 -33.63
C LEU A 800 -6.24 -41.21 -32.37
N LYS A 801 -5.29 -42.14 -32.48
CA LYS A 801 -4.32 -42.50 -31.42
C LYS A 801 -2.88 -42.28 -31.84
N ARG A 802 -2.69 -41.50 -32.90
CA ARG A 802 -1.41 -41.06 -33.44
C ARG A 802 -1.22 -39.58 -33.11
N SER A 803 0.00 -39.23 -32.74
CA SER A 803 0.39 -37.90 -32.30
C SER A 803 1.72 -37.52 -32.93
N LEU A 804 1.91 -36.24 -33.26
CA LEU A 804 3.21 -35.73 -33.69
C LEU A 804 4.03 -35.25 -32.47
N GLN A 805 5.34 -35.03 -32.66
CA GLN A 805 6.15 -34.34 -31.64
C GLN A 805 5.52 -32.99 -31.25
N LEU A 806 5.69 -32.56 -30.00
CA LEU A 806 5.02 -31.36 -29.46
C LEU A 806 5.24 -30.11 -30.33
N LYS A 807 6.46 -29.94 -30.85
CA LYS A 807 6.83 -28.87 -31.78
C LYS A 807 6.11 -28.96 -33.14
N ASP A 808 5.95 -30.16 -33.69
CA ASP A 808 5.34 -30.39 -34.99
C ASP A 808 3.80 -30.33 -34.91
N ARG A 809 3.15 -30.85 -33.86
CA ARG A 809 1.67 -30.84 -33.73
C ARG A 809 1.04 -29.45 -33.64
N LEU A 810 1.80 -28.42 -33.25
CA LEU A 810 1.36 -27.03 -33.33
C LEU A 810 1.18 -26.54 -34.78
N THR A 811 2.00 -27.06 -35.69
CA THR A 811 2.10 -26.58 -37.08
C THR A 811 1.36 -27.51 -38.04
N TYR A 812 1.40 -28.82 -37.78
CA TYR A 812 1.00 -29.89 -38.68
C TYR A 812 -0.11 -30.75 -38.06
N PRO A 813 -1.15 -31.13 -38.81
CA PRO A 813 -2.19 -32.06 -38.34
C PRO A 813 -1.69 -33.51 -38.29
N ALA A 814 -2.11 -34.29 -37.29
CA ALA A 814 -1.77 -35.72 -37.20
C ALA A 814 -2.57 -36.60 -38.19
N LEU A 815 -3.68 -36.08 -38.73
CA LEU A 815 -4.48 -36.70 -39.79
C LEU A 815 -4.93 -35.65 -40.82
N VAL A 816 -4.83 -35.96 -42.11
CA VAL A 816 -5.39 -35.18 -43.20
C VAL A 816 -6.29 -36.05 -44.07
N VAL A 817 -7.46 -35.53 -44.44
CA VAL A 817 -8.37 -36.15 -45.42
C VAL A 817 -8.64 -35.16 -46.55
N ASP A 818 -8.24 -35.53 -47.77
CA ASP A 818 -8.45 -34.78 -49.01
C ASP A 818 -9.39 -35.56 -49.94
N HIS A 819 -10.46 -34.91 -50.41
CA HIS A 819 -11.45 -35.57 -51.26
C HIS A 819 -11.14 -35.45 -52.75
N HIS A 820 -10.69 -36.54 -53.34
CA HIS A 820 -10.53 -36.61 -54.78
C HIS A 820 -11.78 -37.16 -55.49
N SER A 821 -12.41 -36.33 -56.32
CA SER A 821 -13.66 -36.63 -57.06
C SER A 821 -13.68 -37.95 -57.88
N LYS A 822 -12.50 -38.54 -58.18
CA LYS A 822 -12.34 -39.87 -58.79
C LYS A 822 -13.15 -40.96 -58.10
N TYR A 823 -13.26 -40.93 -56.76
CA TYR A 823 -14.02 -41.93 -56.00
C TYR A 823 -15.54 -41.78 -56.17
N GLY A 824 -16.04 -40.55 -56.28
CA GLY A 824 -17.43 -40.26 -56.63
C GLY A 824 -17.80 -40.71 -58.04
N VAL A 825 -16.87 -40.59 -59.01
CA VAL A 825 -17.04 -41.12 -60.37
C VAL A 825 -17.07 -42.65 -60.36
N LEU A 826 -16.10 -43.31 -59.70
CA LEU A 826 -16.02 -44.77 -59.65
C LEU A 826 -17.22 -45.38 -58.89
N SER A 827 -17.61 -44.84 -57.74
CA SER A 827 -18.76 -45.34 -56.98
C SER A 827 -20.10 -45.15 -57.72
N ARG A 828 -20.28 -44.05 -58.47
CA ARG A 828 -21.41 -43.90 -59.39
C ARG A 828 -21.40 -44.95 -60.49
N ILE A 829 -20.23 -45.39 -60.98
CA ILE A 829 -20.10 -46.50 -61.92
C ILE A 829 -20.45 -47.84 -61.25
N LEU A 830 -20.01 -48.09 -60.01
CA LEU A 830 -20.18 -49.36 -59.26
C LEU A 830 -21.59 -49.56 -58.68
N PHE A 831 -22.12 -48.59 -57.93
CA PHE A 831 -23.37 -48.70 -57.17
C PHE A 831 -24.55 -48.00 -57.87
N GLY A 832 -24.28 -46.91 -58.61
CA GLY A 832 -25.27 -46.17 -59.40
C GLY A 832 -25.69 -44.84 -58.76
N GLY A 833 -26.33 -43.96 -59.56
CA GLY A 833 -26.64 -42.57 -59.16
C GLY A 833 -27.69 -42.40 -58.04
N GLN A 834 -28.30 -43.48 -57.57
CA GLN A 834 -29.18 -43.49 -56.39
C GLN A 834 -28.44 -43.88 -55.10
N VAL A 835 -27.29 -44.57 -55.20
CA VAL A 835 -26.50 -45.10 -54.08
C VAL A 835 -25.03 -44.67 -54.23
N ASN A 836 -24.81 -43.43 -54.70
CA ASN A 836 -23.48 -42.83 -54.76
C ASN A 836 -23.02 -42.51 -53.32
N ILE A 837 -21.75 -42.77 -52.99
CA ILE A 837 -21.16 -42.40 -51.70
C ILE A 837 -21.35 -40.90 -51.41
N GLN A 838 -21.31 -40.06 -52.45
CA GLN A 838 -21.55 -38.62 -52.37
C GLN A 838 -22.98 -38.19 -52.06
N LYS A 839 -23.93 -39.13 -52.00
CA LYS A 839 -25.28 -38.89 -51.45
C LYS A 839 -25.39 -39.35 -50.00
N THR A 840 -24.49 -40.23 -49.56
CA THR A 840 -24.34 -40.60 -48.15
C THR A 840 -23.44 -39.59 -47.41
N GLU A 841 -22.60 -38.86 -48.13
CA GLU A 841 -21.89 -37.65 -47.66
C GLU A 841 -22.89 -36.57 -47.20
N VAL A 842 -23.78 -36.10 -48.09
CA VAL A 842 -24.72 -34.99 -47.78
C VAL A 842 -26.16 -35.49 -47.56
N GLY A 843 -26.49 -35.81 -46.31
CA GLY A 843 -27.85 -35.82 -45.74
C GLY A 843 -28.97 -36.42 -46.60
N PHE A 844 -29.07 -37.75 -46.62
CA PHE A 844 -29.99 -38.49 -47.49
C PHE A 844 -31.49 -38.21 -47.21
N ARG A 845 -32.20 -37.60 -48.18
CA ARG A 845 -33.67 -37.61 -48.34
C ARG A 845 -34.07 -37.52 -49.81
#